data_AF-A0A061AV09-F1
#
_entry.id   AF-A0A061AV09-F1
#
_cell.length_a   1.000
_cell.length_b   1.000
_cell.length_c   1.000
_cell.angle_alpha   90.00
_cell.angle_beta   90.00
_cell.angle_gamma   90.00
#
_symmetry.space_group_name_H-M   'P 1'
#
loop_
_entity.id
_entity.type
_entity.pdbx_description
1 polymer ?
#
loop_
_entity_poly.entity_id
_entity_poly.type
_entity_poly.pdbx_seq_one_letter_code
_entity_poly.pdbx_strand_id
1 'polypeptide(L)'
;MATTTTVAAPPMERQHSEAWTESTSTSTNRPLSFTPTASRRPSHLSLASRRSSYADSHRRLRSIRSVSVVSELGADLAAIAKAHKKQYLMSEHIYRRCDALGWFPDADWGNIVAVRATVGTAGSSSYASYPPANEVDGADVLLEGLATINAEAAVIVSSHVVRSILQTIDDSQERITLNDDVSIQILDTLEDLKGAKRHQYAAFIRSNLALVLWSDDVTTLIPNGQTISELMLEYIWKQQDDPTDVEDEAEQEDVAKKDDVDLEAAEEAQTEAFKRRPVGLLSPLHVGLALGINIFVSLNTLRILITEYLTDGYWPRLLIALAIPFQFCVSQFFCVIVVAIILQLLGPVKQMSMCNRYYSGVKPPRMKGPLPDFTILMPVYKEGLESVLQPTIRSLQEAIKTYELQGGSVSILVCDDGMQLLNERDFATRKAFYEANAIAYVARPGHGKHYKRAGRFKKSSNLNVALELSIDVEKRMKARRPSRLPDNPWTHEEEQALYEVCLQEAVAKTQRVIPAETEKEKEAPRTLGVWAAGNIRIGELILIIDSDTRVPADCFLDAASEMHWSPECSIIQHVSDVMIVANNFFENGIAFFTRLVNTSISWVVANGDVGCFVGHNAFIRWSALQEIAQWKEDEKRWQIWSESHVSEDFDCALRMLVAGYDVRWATYSNGGFQEGVSLSADDEINRWQKYAFGVSELLLHRFKDWPTKGPFTPMAKHFFWSSNLPIHYKFSSWAYMMSYYGISVAFPLSVAGYILYGLYIPSLDNAYLPSWKVNVSLFVVFGCAAAFAFAILRYRAGQCGLHIAMWEQLKWTPFNTIFFMGLSIPVAEALLAHPFGYDMQWAATVKEATYSTIFTELPSIFRKFRTTFALCFACIVMVVVFAFIPIMEYQILDWVSLIPLLLCVLGHILYPFLLNPAIMSLRF
;
A
#
# COMPACT_ATOMS: atom_id res chain seq x y z
N MET A 1 8.28 -42.31 36.57
CA MET A 1 7.66 -42.16 37.90
C MET A 1 6.94 -40.82 37.93
N ALA A 2 5.86 -40.70 38.69
CA ALA A 2 5.02 -39.51 38.71
C ALA A 2 5.17 -38.73 40.01
N THR A 3 5.08 -37.40 39.90
CA THR A 3 4.64 -36.51 41.00
C THR A 3 3.97 -35.30 40.38
N THR A 4 2.77 -34.99 40.87
CA THR A 4 1.98 -33.81 40.51
C THR A 4 2.27 -32.66 41.46
N THR A 5 2.20 -31.42 40.96
CA THR A 5 1.99 -30.24 41.80
C THR A 5 1.10 -29.24 41.07
N THR A 6 -0.05 -28.90 41.67
CA THR A 6 -0.95 -27.85 41.22
C THR A 6 -0.69 -26.57 42.01
N VAL A 7 -0.81 -25.41 41.34
CA VAL A 7 -0.87 -24.09 42.00
C VAL A 7 -2.00 -23.31 41.32
N ALA A 8 -2.92 -22.76 42.11
CA ALA A 8 -4.04 -21.96 41.63
C ALA A 8 -3.70 -20.45 41.67
N ALA A 9 -4.32 -19.68 40.78
CA ALA A 9 -4.29 -18.21 40.82
C ALA A 9 -5.55 -17.66 41.51
N PRO A 10 -5.46 -16.56 42.29
CA PRO A 10 -6.60 -15.97 42.98
C PRO A 10 -7.45 -15.06 42.06
N PRO A 11 -8.76 -14.90 42.33
CA PRO A 11 -9.59 -13.89 41.69
C PRO A 11 -9.38 -12.49 42.30
N MET A 12 -9.73 -11.44 41.56
CA MET A 12 -9.99 -10.10 42.11
C MET A 12 -11.48 -9.79 42.05
N GLU A 13 -12.04 -9.36 43.19
CA GLU A 13 -13.45 -9.00 43.32
C GLU A 13 -13.75 -7.56 42.84
N ARG A 14 -15.02 -7.32 42.51
CA ARG A 14 -15.62 -5.98 42.50
C ARG A 14 -16.15 -5.68 43.90
N GLN A 15 -16.08 -4.43 44.36
CA GLN A 15 -16.98 -3.92 45.40
C GLN A 15 -17.34 -2.45 45.19
N HIS A 16 -18.48 -2.05 45.73
CA HIS A 16 -19.08 -0.72 45.65
C HIS A 16 -18.95 0.02 46.99
N SER A 17 -19.11 1.36 46.94
CA SER A 17 -19.57 2.22 48.06
C SER A 17 -18.66 2.29 49.31
N GLU A 18 -18.70 3.29 50.19
CA GLU A 18 -19.76 4.24 50.56
C GLU A 18 -19.25 5.70 50.67
N ALA A 19 -20.14 6.62 51.05
CA ALA A 19 -19.87 8.03 51.29
C ALA A 19 -19.84 8.38 52.80
N TRP A 20 -19.20 9.49 53.16
CA TRP A 20 -19.39 10.16 54.46
C TRP A 20 -19.47 11.69 54.32
N THR A 21 -19.98 12.35 55.36
CA THR A 21 -20.78 13.58 55.27
C THR A 21 -20.11 14.87 55.80
N GLU A 22 -20.83 15.98 55.55
CA GLU A 22 -21.01 17.12 56.48
C GLU A 22 -19.92 18.22 56.66
N SER A 23 -20.16 19.31 55.92
CA SER A 23 -20.49 20.64 56.48
C SER A 23 -19.44 21.47 57.25
N THR A 24 -19.36 22.75 56.88
CA THR A 24 -19.84 23.85 57.75
C THR A 24 -20.06 25.13 56.93
N SER A 25 -20.71 26.13 57.51
CA SER A 25 -21.28 27.28 56.79
C SER A 25 -20.62 28.62 57.11
N THR A 26 -20.78 29.59 56.22
CA THR A 26 -21.10 30.97 56.62
C THR A 26 -21.73 31.72 55.44
N SER A 27 -22.53 32.74 55.73
CA SER A 27 -23.29 33.52 54.74
C SER A 27 -23.14 35.02 54.98
N THR A 28 -23.34 35.84 53.95
CA THR A 28 -23.96 37.18 54.12
C THR A 28 -24.45 37.80 52.80
N ASN A 29 -25.78 37.95 52.72
CA ASN A 29 -26.55 39.10 52.23
C ASN A 29 -26.21 39.86 50.92
N ARG A 30 -27.10 39.61 49.94
CA ARG A 30 -27.76 40.56 49.00
C ARG A 30 -28.12 41.94 49.62
N PRO A 31 -28.41 43.04 48.85
CA PRO A 31 -29.49 43.06 47.82
C PRO A 31 -29.30 43.93 46.56
N LEU A 32 -30.35 43.98 45.74
CA LEU A 32 -30.48 44.61 44.42
C LEU A 32 -30.94 46.08 44.48
N SER A 33 -30.85 46.83 43.37
CA SER A 33 -32.05 47.45 42.72
C SER A 33 -31.79 48.29 41.44
N PHE A 34 -32.55 47.94 40.38
CA PHE A 34 -33.26 48.80 39.39
C PHE A 34 -32.56 49.85 38.48
N THR A 35 -33.37 50.32 37.51
CA THR A 35 -33.09 51.03 36.22
C THR A 35 -33.77 52.45 36.24
N PRO A 36 -34.13 53.21 35.16
CA PRO A 36 -33.98 53.06 33.67
C PRO A 36 -33.66 54.37 32.88
N THR A 37 -33.95 54.40 31.56
CA THR A 37 -34.19 55.55 30.62
C THR A 37 -33.00 56.25 29.90
N ALA A 38 -33.13 56.87 28.71
CA ALA A 38 -34.04 56.63 27.55
C ALA A 38 -33.70 57.42 26.25
N SER A 39 -33.77 56.73 25.09
CA SER A 39 -34.36 57.18 23.79
C SER A 39 -33.70 58.20 22.81
N ARG A 40 -34.12 58.02 21.53
CA ARG A 40 -34.27 58.95 20.37
C ARG A 40 -33.23 59.00 19.21
N ARG A 41 -33.78 58.66 18.03
CA ARG A 41 -33.37 58.80 16.60
C ARG A 41 -33.65 60.23 16.05
N PRO A 42 -33.45 60.56 14.74
CA PRO A 42 -32.40 60.25 13.74
C PRO A 42 -31.97 61.51 12.91
N SER A 43 -31.22 61.38 11.79
CA SER A 43 -31.75 61.66 10.40
C SER A 43 -30.71 61.97 9.26
N HIS A 44 -31.16 61.74 8.02
CA HIS A 44 -30.76 62.26 6.68
C HIS A 44 -29.31 62.31 6.14
N LEU A 45 -29.04 61.40 5.17
CA LEU A 45 -28.77 61.68 3.73
C LEU A 45 -28.27 63.09 3.30
N SER A 46 -27.19 63.15 2.48
CA SER A 46 -27.30 63.25 1.00
C SER A 46 -25.97 63.52 0.26
N LEU A 47 -26.06 63.76 -1.05
CA LEU A 47 -25.06 63.56 -2.11
C LEU A 47 -23.85 64.50 -2.16
N ALA A 48 -22.77 63.91 -2.68
CA ALA A 48 -21.66 64.46 -3.45
C ALA A 48 -21.83 65.81 -4.19
N SER A 49 -20.73 66.58 -4.27
CA SER A 49 -20.43 67.44 -5.42
C SER A 49 -18.91 67.64 -5.61
N ARG A 50 -18.47 67.87 -6.86
CA ARG A 50 -17.07 68.11 -7.25
C ARG A 50 -16.71 69.60 -7.18
N ARG A 51 -15.45 69.92 -6.89
CA ARG A 51 -14.63 70.78 -7.77
C ARG A 51 -13.13 70.71 -7.48
N SER A 52 -12.34 71.22 -8.41
CA SER A 52 -10.87 71.10 -8.50
C SER A 52 -10.26 72.49 -8.74
N SER A 53 -9.05 72.71 -8.22
CA SER A 53 -8.03 73.54 -8.89
C SER A 53 -6.62 73.30 -8.33
N TYR A 54 -5.63 73.49 -9.20
CA TYR A 54 -4.18 73.25 -9.01
C TYR A 54 -3.44 74.38 -8.27
N ALA A 55 -2.42 74.00 -7.47
CA ALA A 55 -1.02 74.50 -7.49
C ALA A 55 -0.27 73.82 -6.30
N ASP A 56 0.75 72.97 -6.48
CA ASP A 56 2.15 73.27 -6.87
C ASP A 56 2.88 74.14 -5.80
N SER A 57 4.00 73.78 -5.16
CA SER A 57 5.00 72.68 -5.31
C SER A 57 5.70 72.43 -3.93
N HIS A 58 6.77 71.63 -3.68
CA HIS A 58 7.67 70.77 -4.48
C HIS A 58 8.45 69.77 -3.56
N ARG A 59 8.51 68.45 -3.84
CA ARG A 59 9.68 67.58 -3.51
C ARG A 59 9.70 66.24 -4.27
N ARG A 60 10.90 65.73 -4.53
CA ARG A 60 11.22 64.78 -5.62
C ARG A 60 10.76 63.33 -5.37
N LEU A 61 10.24 62.69 -6.42
CA LEU A 61 10.03 61.23 -6.48
C LEU A 61 11.35 60.45 -6.58
N ARG A 62 11.32 59.20 -6.09
CA ARG A 62 12.00 58.07 -6.77
C ARG A 62 10.91 57.17 -7.35
N SER A 63 11.14 56.64 -8.55
CA SER A 63 10.13 55.85 -9.27
C SER A 63 9.91 54.48 -8.63
N ILE A 64 8.66 54.18 -8.28
CA ILE A 64 8.16 52.82 -8.16
C ILE A 64 7.56 52.45 -9.53
N ARG A 65 8.07 51.39 -10.16
CA ARG A 65 7.45 50.76 -11.34
C ARG A 65 6.43 49.72 -10.86
N SER A 66 5.21 50.15 -10.53
CA SER A 66 4.10 49.25 -10.12
C SER A 66 3.02 49.14 -11.20
N VAL A 67 3.43 49.01 -12.47
CA VAL A 67 2.51 48.82 -13.61
C VAL A 67 2.19 47.34 -13.85
N SER A 68 3.07 46.41 -13.45
CA SER A 68 2.83 44.96 -13.58
C SER A 68 1.63 44.52 -12.73
N VAL A 69 1.62 44.80 -11.42
CA VAL A 69 0.61 44.29 -10.47
C VAL A 69 -0.82 44.66 -10.88
N VAL A 70 -1.03 45.85 -11.43
CA VAL A 70 -2.36 46.29 -11.92
C VAL A 70 -2.71 45.63 -13.27
N SER A 71 -1.71 45.35 -14.11
CA SER A 71 -1.88 44.62 -15.38
C SER A 71 -2.10 43.12 -15.15
N GLU A 72 -1.48 42.54 -14.12
CA GLU A 72 -1.62 41.15 -13.70
C GLU A 72 -3.03 40.95 -13.13
N LEU A 73 -3.44 41.75 -12.14
CA LEU A 73 -4.80 41.72 -11.58
C LEU A 73 -5.89 41.94 -12.65
N GLY A 74 -5.64 42.82 -13.64
CA GLY A 74 -6.55 43.04 -14.77
C GLY A 74 -6.61 41.86 -15.75
N ALA A 75 -5.51 41.15 -15.95
CA ALA A 75 -5.47 39.93 -16.76
C ALA A 75 -6.17 38.76 -16.05
N ASP A 76 -5.98 38.61 -14.73
CA ASP A 76 -6.63 37.60 -13.91
C ASP A 76 -8.15 37.79 -13.87
N LEU A 77 -8.63 39.02 -13.65
CA LEU A 77 -10.05 39.35 -13.73
C LEU A 77 -10.65 39.04 -15.11
N ALA A 78 -9.92 39.33 -16.20
CA ALA A 78 -10.35 38.98 -17.55
C ALA A 78 -10.33 37.46 -17.81
N ALA A 79 -9.37 36.72 -17.23
CA ALA A 79 -9.30 35.27 -17.30
C ALA A 79 -10.45 34.60 -16.54
N ILE A 80 -10.74 35.07 -15.32
CA ILE A 80 -11.87 34.62 -14.50
C ILE A 80 -13.19 34.87 -15.22
N ALA A 81 -13.43 36.08 -15.73
CA ALA A 81 -14.65 36.39 -16.49
C ALA A 81 -14.81 35.53 -17.76
N LYS A 82 -13.69 35.22 -18.44
CA LYS A 82 -13.68 34.34 -19.62
C LYS A 82 -13.93 32.86 -19.25
N ALA A 83 -13.37 32.39 -18.14
CA ALA A 83 -13.63 31.04 -17.60
C ALA A 83 -15.09 30.90 -17.19
N HIS A 84 -15.62 31.83 -16.40
CA HIS A 84 -17.01 31.87 -15.97
C HIS A 84 -17.98 31.88 -17.17
N LYS A 85 -17.67 32.63 -18.24
CA LYS A 85 -18.46 32.60 -19.48
C LYS A 85 -18.41 31.25 -20.21
N LYS A 86 -17.27 30.56 -20.24
CA LYS A 86 -17.15 29.22 -20.82
C LYS A 86 -18.01 28.21 -20.03
N GLN A 87 -17.93 28.25 -18.71
CA GLN A 87 -18.59 27.29 -17.84
C GLN A 87 -20.12 27.55 -17.78
N TYR A 88 -20.56 28.81 -17.88
CA TYR A 88 -21.98 29.16 -18.08
C TYR A 88 -22.58 28.56 -19.37
N LEU A 89 -21.84 28.62 -20.49
CA LEU A 89 -22.27 27.98 -21.74
C LEU A 89 -22.31 26.44 -21.64
N MET A 90 -21.53 25.87 -20.71
CA MET A 90 -21.55 24.43 -20.43
C MET A 90 -22.73 24.05 -19.53
N SER A 91 -23.02 24.82 -18.47
CA SER A 91 -24.22 24.59 -17.65
C SER A 91 -25.50 24.76 -18.47
N GLU A 92 -25.57 25.74 -19.38
CA GLU A 92 -26.67 25.90 -20.33
C GLU A 92 -26.81 24.69 -21.27
N HIS A 93 -25.71 24.16 -21.81
CA HIS A 93 -25.74 22.99 -22.69
C HIS A 93 -26.22 21.72 -21.96
N ILE A 94 -25.74 21.51 -20.74
CA ILE A 94 -26.14 20.38 -19.88
C ILE A 94 -27.61 20.53 -19.49
N TYR A 95 -28.06 21.72 -19.05
CA TYR A 95 -29.45 21.97 -18.67
C TYR A 95 -30.42 21.59 -19.81
N ARG A 96 -30.18 22.11 -21.02
CA ARG A 96 -30.98 21.78 -22.22
C ARG A 96 -30.99 20.28 -22.57
N ARG A 97 -30.01 19.51 -22.08
CA ARG A 97 -29.89 18.06 -22.32
C ARG A 97 -30.54 17.23 -21.22
N CYS A 98 -30.53 17.70 -19.97
CA CYS A 98 -31.31 17.14 -18.87
C CYS A 98 -32.82 17.39 -19.07
N ASP A 99 -33.18 18.58 -19.54
CA ASP A 99 -34.52 18.95 -20.03
C ASP A 99 -35.02 17.98 -21.12
N ALA A 100 -34.20 17.77 -22.16
CA ALA A 100 -34.48 16.81 -23.23
C ALA A 100 -34.47 15.33 -22.80
N LEU A 101 -34.02 15.01 -21.58
CA LEU A 101 -34.10 13.69 -20.95
C LEU A 101 -35.28 13.58 -19.96
N GLY A 102 -36.11 14.62 -19.82
CA GLY A 102 -37.28 14.63 -18.92
C GLY A 102 -36.93 14.76 -17.44
N TRP A 103 -35.73 15.25 -17.09
CA TRP A 103 -35.29 15.38 -15.70
C TRP A 103 -35.90 16.58 -14.95
N PHE A 104 -36.55 17.50 -15.67
CA PHE A 104 -37.13 18.75 -15.17
C PHE A 104 -38.63 18.90 -15.50
N PRO A 105 -39.52 17.99 -15.03
CA PRO A 105 -40.94 18.03 -15.43
C PRO A 105 -41.69 19.28 -14.95
N ASP A 106 -41.34 19.83 -13.78
CA ASP A 106 -41.92 21.06 -13.24
C ASP A 106 -40.90 22.20 -13.25
N ALA A 107 -41.25 23.33 -13.87
CA ALA A 107 -40.39 24.53 -13.91
C ALA A 107 -40.28 25.25 -12.55
N ASP A 108 -41.30 25.14 -11.70
CA ASP A 108 -41.43 25.89 -10.43
C ASP A 108 -40.50 25.41 -9.31
N TRP A 109 -39.65 24.41 -9.58
CA TRP A 109 -38.90 23.64 -8.58
C TRP A 109 -37.38 23.83 -8.60
N GLY A 110 -36.94 25.01 -9.06
CA GLY A 110 -35.55 25.45 -8.91
C GLY A 110 -34.53 24.58 -9.65
N ASN A 111 -34.93 23.94 -10.75
CA ASN A 111 -34.03 23.12 -11.56
C ASN A 111 -32.82 23.95 -11.98
N ILE A 112 -31.63 23.47 -11.65
CA ILE A 112 -30.39 24.21 -11.85
C ILE A 112 -29.25 23.23 -12.17
N VAL A 113 -28.41 23.64 -13.13
CA VAL A 113 -27.13 23.01 -13.41
C VAL A 113 -26.03 23.97 -12.97
N ALA A 114 -25.07 23.48 -12.20
CA ALA A 114 -23.88 24.21 -11.79
C ALA A 114 -22.62 23.58 -12.42
N VAL A 115 -21.70 24.41 -12.91
CA VAL A 115 -20.38 23.98 -13.42
C VAL A 115 -19.31 24.91 -12.85
N ARG A 116 -18.25 24.35 -12.26
CA ARG A 116 -17.22 25.12 -11.54
C ARG A 116 -16.57 26.15 -12.47
N ALA A 117 -16.56 27.42 -12.03
CA ALA A 117 -15.95 28.55 -12.72
C ALA A 117 -14.53 28.85 -12.19
N THR A 118 -14.28 28.69 -10.89
CA THR A 118 -12.94 28.79 -10.29
C THR A 118 -12.72 27.74 -9.20
N VAL A 119 -11.50 27.21 -9.10
CA VAL A 119 -11.08 26.37 -7.97
C VAL A 119 -10.71 27.25 -6.78
N GLY A 120 -11.29 26.97 -5.62
CA GLY A 120 -10.92 27.57 -4.33
C GLY A 120 -10.53 26.49 -3.31
N THR A 121 -10.10 26.91 -2.11
CA THR A 121 -10.09 26.03 -0.93
C THR A 121 -11.52 25.64 -0.54
N ALA A 122 -11.71 24.59 0.25
CA ALA A 122 -13.04 24.06 0.62
C ALA A 122 -14.05 25.18 0.98
N GLY A 123 -15.24 25.13 0.37
CA GLY A 123 -16.29 26.14 0.52
C GLY A 123 -16.12 27.43 -0.32
N SER A 124 -14.99 27.62 -1.04
CA SER A 124 -14.70 28.85 -1.80
C SER A 124 -14.53 28.67 -3.32
N SER A 125 -14.80 27.47 -3.85
CA SER A 125 -14.93 27.26 -5.30
C SER A 125 -16.15 28.04 -5.83
N SER A 126 -16.00 28.80 -6.91
CA SER A 126 -17.13 29.50 -7.54
C SER A 126 -17.70 28.69 -8.70
N TYR A 127 -19.00 28.85 -8.97
CA TYR A 127 -19.74 28.10 -9.99
C TYR A 127 -20.46 29.06 -10.93
N ALA A 128 -20.46 28.72 -12.22
CA ALA A 128 -21.40 29.27 -13.17
C ALA A 128 -22.62 28.34 -13.23
N SER A 129 -23.83 28.89 -13.16
CA SER A 129 -25.06 28.11 -13.21
C SER A 129 -25.93 28.46 -14.41
N TYR A 130 -26.80 27.52 -14.79
CA TYR A 130 -27.96 27.78 -15.64
C TYR A 130 -29.19 27.06 -15.04
N PRO A 131 -30.29 27.77 -14.74
CA PRO A 131 -30.47 29.22 -14.79
C PRO A 131 -29.48 29.99 -13.88
N PRO A 132 -29.35 31.31 -14.04
CA PRO A 132 -28.55 32.14 -13.13
C PRO A 132 -29.00 31.95 -11.67
N ALA A 133 -28.06 31.77 -10.74
CA ALA A 133 -28.39 31.46 -9.34
C ALA A 133 -29.24 32.53 -8.62
N ASN A 134 -29.30 33.76 -9.16
CA ASN A 134 -30.18 34.82 -8.67
C ASN A 134 -31.63 34.72 -9.19
N GLU A 135 -31.97 33.67 -9.94
CA GLU A 135 -33.30 33.40 -10.52
C GLU A 135 -33.89 32.09 -9.97
N VAL A 136 -33.21 31.44 -9.01
CA VAL A 136 -33.55 30.15 -8.41
C VAL A 136 -33.41 30.23 -6.90
N ASP A 137 -34.53 30.08 -6.17
CA ASP A 137 -34.52 30.05 -4.70
C ASP A 137 -33.73 28.83 -4.18
N GLY A 138 -32.87 29.04 -3.18
CA GLY A 138 -32.00 28.00 -2.60
C GLY A 138 -30.77 27.61 -3.44
N ALA A 139 -30.54 28.26 -4.58
CA ALA A 139 -29.34 28.02 -5.39
C ALA A 139 -28.05 28.42 -4.68
N ASP A 140 -28.08 29.42 -3.80
CA ASP A 140 -26.96 29.82 -2.96
C ASP A 140 -26.54 28.71 -1.99
N VAL A 141 -27.50 28.10 -1.28
CA VAL A 141 -27.27 26.94 -0.40
C VAL A 141 -26.68 25.76 -1.19
N LEU A 142 -27.26 25.44 -2.36
CA LEU A 142 -26.73 24.39 -3.24
C LEU A 142 -25.27 24.69 -3.63
N LEU A 143 -24.97 25.91 -4.07
CA LEU A 143 -23.61 26.26 -4.52
C LEU A 143 -22.60 26.24 -3.37
N GLU A 144 -22.99 26.57 -2.13
CA GLU A 144 -22.14 26.42 -0.94
C GLU A 144 -21.89 24.94 -0.59
N GLY A 145 -22.92 24.09 -0.65
CA GLY A 145 -22.79 22.64 -0.49
C GLY A 145 -21.87 22.03 -1.54
N LEU A 146 -22.07 22.37 -2.83
CA LEU A 146 -21.22 21.95 -3.95
C LEU A 146 -19.77 22.44 -3.83
N ALA A 147 -19.55 23.66 -3.32
CA ALA A 147 -18.22 24.18 -3.02
C ALA A 147 -17.55 23.47 -1.83
N THR A 148 -18.34 22.88 -0.93
CA THR A 148 -17.87 22.15 0.26
C THR A 148 -17.45 20.73 -0.10
N ILE A 149 -18.31 19.94 -0.77
CA ILE A 149 -17.91 18.62 -1.34
C ILE A 149 -16.93 18.78 -2.51
N ASN A 150 -16.86 19.99 -3.08
CA ASN A 150 -15.94 20.44 -4.12
C ASN A 150 -16.08 19.69 -5.47
N ALA A 151 -17.32 19.46 -5.90
CA ALA A 151 -17.65 18.84 -7.19
C ALA A 151 -17.34 19.75 -8.41
N GLU A 152 -17.10 19.18 -9.60
CA GLU A 152 -16.81 19.94 -10.83
C GLU A 152 -18.07 20.39 -11.58
N ALA A 153 -19.10 19.54 -11.63
CA ALA A 153 -20.41 19.89 -12.16
C ALA A 153 -21.53 19.15 -11.40
N ALA A 154 -22.73 19.73 -11.36
CA ALA A 154 -23.89 19.17 -10.69
C ALA A 154 -25.22 19.60 -11.32
N VAL A 155 -26.28 18.85 -11.05
CA VAL A 155 -27.66 19.11 -11.48
C VAL A 155 -28.66 18.67 -10.41
N ILE A 156 -29.70 19.48 -10.14
CA ILE A 156 -30.88 19.05 -9.38
C ILE A 156 -31.86 18.38 -10.36
N VAL A 157 -32.20 17.11 -10.13
CA VAL A 157 -33.19 16.34 -10.89
C VAL A 157 -34.50 16.26 -10.09
N SER A 158 -35.60 16.70 -10.69
CA SER A 158 -36.93 16.83 -10.05
C SER A 158 -37.98 15.89 -10.67
N SER A 159 -37.54 14.78 -11.26
CA SER A 159 -38.40 13.85 -12.00
C SER A 159 -39.49 13.21 -11.13
N HIS A 160 -40.63 12.85 -11.75
CA HIS A 160 -41.73 12.17 -11.05
C HIS A 160 -41.30 10.88 -10.35
N VAL A 161 -40.31 10.18 -10.92
CA VAL A 161 -39.66 8.99 -10.34
C VAL A 161 -39.04 9.31 -8.97
N VAL A 162 -38.20 10.35 -8.90
CA VAL A 162 -37.53 10.80 -7.67
C VAL A 162 -38.55 11.19 -6.59
N ARG A 163 -39.61 11.91 -6.97
CA ARG A 163 -40.68 12.28 -6.04
C ARG A 163 -41.49 11.09 -5.54
N SER A 164 -41.83 10.15 -6.42
CA SER A 164 -42.58 8.94 -6.05
C SER A 164 -41.81 8.11 -5.02
N ILE A 165 -40.49 7.99 -5.19
CA ILE A 165 -39.60 7.31 -4.26
C ILE A 165 -39.53 8.07 -2.92
N LEU A 166 -39.30 9.39 -2.93
CA LEU A 166 -39.24 10.18 -1.70
C LEU A 166 -40.59 10.38 -0.98
N GLN A 167 -41.70 9.96 -1.58
CA GLN A 167 -43.04 9.95 -0.96
C GLN A 167 -43.41 8.60 -0.32
N THR A 168 -42.68 7.51 -0.61
CA THR A 168 -42.89 6.18 -0.01
C THR A 168 -41.89 5.85 1.11
N ILE A 169 -41.01 6.80 1.44
CA ILE A 169 -39.88 6.63 2.37
C ILE A 169 -40.21 7.15 3.77
N ASP A 170 -39.67 6.47 4.79
CA ASP A 170 -39.80 6.84 6.20
C ASP A 170 -38.80 7.95 6.59
N ASP A 171 -39.21 8.87 7.48
CA ASP A 171 -38.37 9.98 7.95
C ASP A 171 -37.07 9.51 8.66
N SER A 172 -37.02 8.26 9.13
CA SER A 172 -35.83 7.67 9.73
C SER A 172 -34.83 7.04 8.74
N GLN A 173 -35.15 6.98 7.44
CA GLN A 173 -34.23 6.42 6.45
C GLN A 173 -33.16 7.43 6.01
N GLU A 174 -31.90 7.04 6.16
CA GLU A 174 -30.69 7.77 5.71
C GLU A 174 -30.21 7.36 4.30
N ARG A 175 -30.78 6.31 3.69
CA ARG A 175 -30.35 5.77 2.39
C ARG A 175 -31.46 5.01 1.67
N ILE A 176 -31.40 5.02 0.33
CA ILE A 176 -32.26 4.25 -0.57
C ILE A 176 -31.41 3.18 -1.25
N THR A 177 -31.72 1.91 -1.01
CA THR A 177 -31.10 0.78 -1.73
C THR A 177 -31.89 0.52 -3.01
N LEU A 178 -31.35 0.91 -4.16
CA LEU A 178 -31.98 0.69 -5.48
C LEU A 178 -31.80 -0.77 -5.96
N ASN A 179 -30.64 -1.36 -5.65
CA ASN A 179 -30.34 -2.79 -5.77
C ASN A 179 -29.22 -3.19 -4.80
N ASP A 180 -28.82 -4.46 -4.79
CA ASP A 180 -27.85 -5.04 -3.84
C ASP A 180 -26.48 -4.32 -3.76
N ASP A 181 -26.03 -3.68 -4.86
CA ASP A 181 -24.74 -2.98 -4.95
C ASP A 181 -24.88 -1.43 -4.90
N VAL A 182 -26.10 -0.89 -5.04
CA VAL A 182 -26.33 0.56 -5.20
C VAL A 182 -27.33 1.07 -4.16
N SER A 183 -26.77 1.62 -3.07
CA SER A 183 -27.47 2.51 -2.14
C SER A 183 -27.03 3.97 -2.32
N ILE A 184 -27.99 4.89 -2.33
CA ILE A 184 -27.76 6.33 -2.44
C ILE A 184 -28.23 6.98 -1.14
N GLN A 185 -27.43 7.89 -0.60
CA GLN A 185 -27.74 8.65 0.61
C GLN A 185 -29.00 9.52 0.48
N ILE A 186 -29.73 9.66 1.58
CA ILE A 186 -30.79 10.63 1.78
C ILE A 186 -30.26 11.69 2.74
N LEU A 187 -30.53 12.95 2.43
CA LEU A 187 -30.25 14.12 3.25
C LEU A 187 -31.58 14.82 3.55
N ASP A 188 -31.74 15.35 4.75
CA ASP A 188 -32.98 16.05 5.11
C ASP A 188 -33.12 17.34 4.29
N THR A 189 -32.05 18.12 4.14
CA THR A 189 -32.03 19.43 3.47
C THR A 189 -30.87 19.61 2.46
N LEU A 190 -30.90 20.70 1.69
CA LEU A 190 -29.79 21.13 0.84
C LEU A 190 -28.56 21.60 1.64
N GLU A 191 -28.72 22.00 2.90
CA GLU A 191 -27.59 22.43 3.76
C GLU A 191 -26.71 21.23 4.14
N ASP A 192 -27.33 20.08 4.38
CA ASP A 192 -26.68 18.81 4.73
C ASP A 192 -25.79 18.25 3.61
N LEU A 193 -25.90 18.76 2.37
CA LEU A 193 -25.02 18.41 1.24
C LEU A 193 -23.54 18.61 1.57
N LYS A 194 -23.22 19.51 2.52
CA LYS A 194 -21.88 19.72 3.08
C LYS A 194 -21.26 18.47 3.71
N GLY A 195 -22.08 17.54 4.21
CA GLY A 195 -21.67 16.27 4.83
C GLY A 195 -21.77 15.04 3.91
N ALA A 196 -22.16 15.22 2.65
CA ALA A 196 -22.47 14.10 1.75
C ALA A 196 -21.24 13.24 1.40
N LYS A 197 -21.47 11.92 1.28
CA LYS A 197 -20.53 10.95 0.69
C LYS A 197 -20.24 11.31 -0.76
N ARG A 198 -19.11 11.97 -1.00
CA ARG A 198 -18.78 12.62 -2.28
C ARG A 198 -18.74 11.65 -3.45
N HIS A 199 -18.21 10.44 -3.27
CA HIS A 199 -17.96 9.52 -4.38
C HIS A 199 -19.16 8.63 -4.72
N GLN A 200 -20.29 8.73 -4.00
CA GLN A 200 -21.59 8.27 -4.51
C GLN A 200 -22.03 9.05 -5.76
N TYR A 201 -21.61 10.32 -5.92
CA TYR A 201 -22.01 11.22 -7.00
C TYR A 201 -23.52 11.56 -7.06
N ALA A 202 -24.26 11.21 -6.00
CA ALA A 202 -25.71 11.38 -5.89
C ALA A 202 -26.15 11.52 -4.42
N ALA A 203 -27.18 12.33 -4.16
CA ALA A 203 -27.90 12.40 -2.90
C ALA A 203 -29.36 12.80 -3.13
N PHE A 204 -30.29 12.09 -2.50
CA PHE A 204 -31.70 12.47 -2.43
C PHE A 204 -31.90 13.50 -1.31
N ILE A 205 -32.71 14.54 -1.55
CA ILE A 205 -32.99 15.60 -0.58
C ILE A 205 -34.47 15.56 -0.20
N ARG A 206 -34.79 15.25 1.06
CA ARG A 206 -36.19 15.02 1.49
C ARG A 206 -37.02 16.31 1.47
N SER A 207 -36.51 17.43 2.01
CA SER A 207 -37.22 18.73 2.00
C SER A 207 -37.51 19.27 0.60
N ASN A 208 -36.70 18.88 -0.38
CA ASN A 208 -36.74 19.37 -1.76
C ASN A 208 -37.22 18.31 -2.75
N LEU A 209 -37.76 17.15 -2.29
CA LEU A 209 -38.13 15.93 -3.05
C LEU A 209 -37.37 15.73 -4.38
N ALA A 210 -36.06 15.88 -4.36
CA ALA A 210 -35.22 15.94 -5.55
C ALA A 210 -33.90 15.19 -5.36
N LEU A 211 -33.24 14.88 -6.48
CA LEU A 211 -31.99 14.15 -6.53
C LEU A 211 -30.89 15.10 -7.00
N VAL A 212 -29.95 15.45 -6.12
CA VAL A 212 -28.75 16.19 -6.50
C VAL A 212 -27.76 15.18 -7.07
N LEU A 213 -27.43 15.32 -8.34
CA LEU A 213 -26.36 14.56 -9.01
C LEU A 213 -25.15 15.45 -9.21
N TRP A 214 -23.94 14.91 -9.06
CA TRP A 214 -22.70 15.64 -9.33
C TRP A 214 -21.62 14.77 -9.98
N SER A 215 -20.52 15.38 -10.40
CA SER A 215 -19.33 14.66 -10.85
C SER A 215 -18.06 15.52 -10.73
N ASP A 216 -16.92 14.83 -10.68
CA ASP A 216 -15.57 15.40 -10.80
C ASP A 216 -15.12 15.55 -12.28
N ASP A 217 -15.86 14.99 -13.24
CA ASP A 217 -15.71 15.27 -14.67
C ASP A 217 -17.08 15.59 -15.31
N VAL A 218 -17.20 16.81 -15.84
CA VAL A 218 -18.38 17.35 -16.52
C VAL A 218 -18.95 16.40 -17.59
N THR A 219 -18.09 15.65 -18.29
CA THR A 219 -18.50 14.73 -19.37
C THR A 219 -19.23 13.49 -18.87
N THR A 220 -19.05 13.12 -17.60
CA THR A 220 -19.61 11.91 -16.97
C THR A 220 -20.91 12.15 -16.20
N LEU A 221 -21.27 13.41 -15.92
CA LEU A 221 -22.46 13.78 -15.14
C LEU A 221 -23.75 13.20 -15.75
N ILE A 222 -23.96 13.40 -17.06
CA ILE A 222 -25.17 12.89 -17.73
C ILE A 222 -25.16 11.35 -17.82
N PRO A 223 -24.08 10.66 -18.26
CA PRO A 223 -24.00 9.19 -18.19
C PRO A 223 -24.31 8.61 -16.81
N ASN A 224 -23.70 9.13 -15.73
CA ASN A 224 -23.98 8.67 -14.36
C ASN A 224 -25.47 8.83 -14.02
N GLY A 225 -26.06 9.99 -14.32
CA GLY A 225 -27.47 10.27 -14.06
C GLY A 225 -28.45 9.42 -14.87
N GLN A 226 -28.07 9.00 -16.09
CA GLN A 226 -28.88 8.07 -16.88
C GLN A 226 -28.90 6.68 -16.22
N THR A 227 -27.75 6.13 -15.81
CA THR A 227 -27.70 4.84 -15.10
C THR A 227 -28.46 4.87 -13.77
N ILE A 228 -28.38 5.98 -13.01
CA ILE A 228 -29.18 6.13 -11.78
C ILE A 228 -30.68 6.26 -12.10
N SER A 229 -31.06 6.91 -13.19
CA SER A 229 -32.46 6.98 -13.64
C SER A 229 -33.03 5.60 -14.02
N GLU A 230 -32.22 4.76 -14.68
CA GLU A 230 -32.58 3.38 -15.04
C GLU A 230 -32.78 2.52 -13.78
N LEU A 231 -31.87 2.61 -12.80
CA LEU A 231 -31.99 1.91 -11.51
C LEU A 231 -33.19 2.37 -10.67
N MET A 232 -33.50 3.67 -10.66
CA MET A 232 -34.68 4.19 -9.97
C MET A 232 -36.00 3.71 -10.61
N LEU A 233 -36.03 3.55 -11.94
CA LEU A 233 -37.19 2.97 -12.63
C LEU A 233 -37.36 1.49 -12.27
N GLU A 234 -36.28 0.70 -12.31
CA GLU A 234 -36.30 -0.72 -11.91
C GLU A 234 -36.77 -0.90 -10.45
N TYR A 235 -36.34 -0.01 -9.55
CA TYR A 235 -36.78 0.03 -8.15
C TYR A 235 -38.29 0.27 -8.01
N ILE A 236 -38.86 1.26 -8.72
CA ILE A 236 -40.31 1.51 -8.68
C ILE A 236 -41.10 0.32 -9.26
N TRP A 237 -40.62 -0.29 -10.35
CA TRP A 237 -41.29 -1.45 -10.95
C TRP A 237 -41.39 -2.62 -9.95
N LYS A 238 -40.28 -2.94 -9.26
CA LYS A 238 -40.26 -3.96 -8.20
C LYS A 238 -41.17 -3.64 -7.01
N GLN A 239 -41.47 -2.37 -6.74
CA GLN A 239 -42.45 -1.95 -5.73
C GLN A 239 -43.91 -1.96 -6.24
N GLN A 240 -44.15 -2.12 -7.54
CA GLN A 240 -45.49 -2.26 -8.13
C GLN A 240 -45.84 -3.72 -8.43
N ASP A 241 -44.84 -4.55 -8.71
CA ASP A 241 -44.98 -5.99 -8.96
C ASP A 241 -45.01 -6.82 -7.64
N ASP A 242 -45.25 -6.20 -6.49
CA ASP A 242 -45.46 -6.83 -5.16
C ASP A 242 -46.86 -6.47 -4.60
N PRO A 243 -47.95 -7.09 -5.10
CA PRO A 243 -49.31 -6.66 -4.83
C PRO A 243 -49.90 -7.40 -3.63
N THR A 244 -50.42 -6.66 -2.64
CA THR A 244 -51.24 -7.24 -1.57
C THR A 244 -52.57 -7.78 -2.12
N ASP A 245 -52.81 -9.05 -1.85
CA ASP A 245 -54.08 -9.81 -1.94
C ASP A 245 -54.63 -10.25 -3.32
N VAL A 246 -54.86 -11.58 -3.39
CA VAL A 246 -55.74 -12.38 -4.28
C VAL A 246 -55.17 -13.00 -5.58
N GLU A 247 -55.02 -14.34 -5.52
CA GLU A 247 -55.02 -15.34 -6.61
C GLU A 247 -53.93 -15.31 -7.70
N ASP A 248 -52.81 -16.03 -7.45
CA ASP A 248 -52.13 -16.84 -8.48
C ASP A 248 -51.27 -17.98 -7.84
N GLU A 249 -51.92 -19.05 -7.35
CA GLU A 249 -51.27 -20.19 -6.65
C GLU A 249 -50.43 -21.13 -7.57
N ALA A 250 -50.03 -20.67 -8.77
CA ALA A 250 -49.46 -21.53 -9.81
C ALA A 250 -47.94 -21.41 -10.02
N GLU A 251 -47.34 -20.22 -9.84
CA GLU A 251 -45.90 -20.01 -10.10
C GLU A 251 -45.04 -19.93 -8.82
N GLN A 252 -45.67 -19.80 -7.65
CA GLN A 252 -44.96 -19.78 -6.37
C GLN A 252 -44.20 -21.09 -6.07
N GLU A 253 -44.63 -22.26 -6.57
CA GLU A 253 -43.96 -23.52 -6.21
C GLU A 253 -42.52 -23.65 -6.76
N ASP A 254 -42.12 -22.97 -7.85
CA ASP A 254 -40.74 -23.02 -8.36
C ASP A 254 -39.91 -21.77 -8.01
N VAL A 255 -40.55 -20.67 -7.58
CA VAL A 255 -39.87 -19.49 -7.04
C VAL A 255 -39.63 -19.63 -5.53
N ALA A 256 -40.63 -20.04 -4.74
CA ALA A 256 -40.46 -20.29 -3.31
C ALA A 256 -39.46 -21.44 -3.05
N LYS A 257 -39.42 -22.50 -3.86
CA LYS A 257 -38.35 -23.53 -3.76
C LYS A 257 -36.93 -23.02 -4.10
N LYS A 258 -36.78 -21.74 -4.44
CA LYS A 258 -35.52 -21.07 -4.69
C LYS A 258 -35.26 -20.00 -3.64
N ASP A 259 -36.26 -19.19 -3.33
CA ASP A 259 -36.17 -18.14 -2.32
C ASP A 259 -36.24 -18.71 -0.89
N ASP A 260 -36.99 -19.77 -0.59
CA ASP A 260 -36.84 -20.53 0.67
C ASP A 260 -35.45 -21.15 0.78
N VAL A 261 -34.82 -21.55 -0.33
CA VAL A 261 -33.46 -22.11 -0.30
C VAL A 261 -32.41 -21.02 -0.05
N ASP A 262 -32.58 -19.82 -0.60
CA ASP A 262 -31.72 -18.66 -0.31
C ASP A 262 -32.07 -17.96 1.03
N LEU A 263 -33.30 -18.13 1.57
CA LEU A 263 -33.72 -17.64 2.89
C LEU A 263 -33.35 -18.60 4.02
N GLU A 264 -33.55 -19.91 3.89
CA GLU A 264 -32.97 -20.91 4.80
C GLU A 264 -31.44 -20.77 4.78
N ALA A 265 -30.80 -20.59 3.61
CA ALA A 265 -29.37 -20.29 3.55
C ALA A 265 -28.99 -18.94 4.16
N ALA A 266 -29.86 -17.92 4.17
CA ALA A 266 -29.61 -16.64 4.81
C ALA A 266 -29.80 -16.66 6.34
N GLU A 267 -30.75 -17.44 6.86
CA GLU A 267 -30.91 -17.68 8.29
C GLU A 267 -29.84 -18.65 8.82
N GLU A 268 -29.47 -19.69 8.05
CA GLU A 268 -28.27 -20.49 8.32
C GLU A 268 -27.00 -19.62 8.28
N ALA A 269 -26.87 -18.66 7.36
CA ALA A 269 -25.71 -17.75 7.32
C ALA A 269 -25.65 -16.76 8.50
N GLN A 270 -26.79 -16.38 9.08
CA GLN A 270 -26.83 -15.65 10.36
C GLN A 270 -26.52 -16.55 11.57
N THR A 271 -26.57 -17.87 11.39
CA THR A 271 -26.32 -18.89 12.43
C THR A 271 -24.96 -19.62 12.27
N GLU A 272 -24.26 -19.45 11.13
CA GLU A 272 -22.92 -20.00 10.85
C GLU A 272 -21.85 -19.36 11.76
N ALA A 273 -21.64 -19.98 12.93
CA ALA A 273 -20.56 -19.59 13.84
C ALA A 273 -19.18 -19.61 13.14
N PHE A 274 -18.51 -18.45 13.11
CA PHE A 274 -17.26 -18.14 12.38
C PHE A 274 -16.37 -19.37 12.09
N LYS A 275 -16.56 -19.95 10.91
CA LYS A 275 -16.08 -21.28 10.55
C LYS A 275 -14.61 -21.25 10.13
N ARG A 276 -13.71 -21.41 11.12
CA ARG A 276 -12.26 -21.35 10.91
C ARG A 276 -11.82 -22.24 9.74
N ARG A 277 -11.23 -21.61 8.72
CA ARG A 277 -10.87 -22.28 7.45
C ARG A 277 -9.88 -23.44 7.65
N PRO A 278 -9.98 -24.51 6.85
CA PRO A 278 -9.09 -25.67 6.95
C PRO A 278 -7.64 -25.31 6.59
N VAL A 279 -6.68 -26.07 7.11
CA VAL A 279 -5.25 -25.90 6.83
C VAL A 279 -4.81 -26.88 5.75
N GLY A 280 -4.08 -26.40 4.73
CA GLY A 280 -3.48 -27.27 3.71
C GLY A 280 -2.36 -28.15 4.28
N LEU A 281 -2.32 -29.42 3.90
CA LEU A 281 -1.34 -30.39 4.41
C LEU A 281 -0.23 -30.75 3.41
N LEU A 282 -0.28 -30.24 2.18
CA LEU A 282 0.74 -30.54 1.17
C LEU A 282 2.04 -29.75 1.39
N SER A 283 1.98 -28.54 1.94
CA SER A 283 3.19 -27.77 2.32
C SER A 283 3.96 -28.43 3.48
N PRO A 284 3.31 -28.87 4.59
CA PRO A 284 3.95 -29.74 5.58
C PRO A 284 4.68 -30.96 4.99
N LEU A 285 4.06 -31.65 4.02
CA LEU A 285 4.68 -32.79 3.33
C LEU A 285 5.87 -32.35 2.43
N HIS A 286 5.68 -31.29 1.65
CA HIS A 286 6.69 -30.71 0.76
C HIS A 286 7.97 -30.33 1.52
N VAL A 287 7.84 -29.52 2.56
CA VAL A 287 8.98 -29.06 3.37
C VAL A 287 9.56 -30.20 4.20
N GLY A 288 8.72 -31.11 4.72
CA GLY A 288 9.17 -32.29 5.46
C GLY A 288 10.02 -33.25 4.62
N LEU A 289 9.60 -33.54 3.38
CA LEU A 289 10.38 -34.33 2.42
C LEU A 289 11.70 -33.63 2.03
N ALA A 290 11.65 -32.32 1.78
CA ALA A 290 12.84 -31.53 1.47
C ALA A 290 13.87 -31.54 2.62
N LEU A 291 13.39 -31.37 3.86
CA LEU A 291 14.19 -31.49 5.08
C LEU A 291 14.78 -32.90 5.23
N GLY A 292 14.00 -33.95 4.98
CA GLY A 292 14.47 -35.34 4.99
C GLY A 292 15.58 -35.61 3.98
N ILE A 293 15.46 -35.10 2.75
CA ILE A 293 16.51 -35.19 1.72
C ILE A 293 17.77 -34.46 2.17
N ASN A 294 17.64 -33.26 2.75
CA ASN A 294 18.80 -32.46 3.18
C ASN A 294 19.54 -33.10 4.38
N ILE A 295 18.79 -33.68 5.33
CA ILE A 295 19.33 -34.50 6.42
C ILE A 295 20.07 -35.72 5.84
N PHE A 296 19.47 -36.44 4.88
CA PHE A 296 20.08 -37.61 4.25
C PHE A 296 21.39 -37.27 3.53
N VAL A 297 21.43 -36.19 2.74
CA VAL A 297 22.65 -35.71 2.06
C VAL A 297 23.73 -35.36 3.07
N SER A 298 23.37 -34.64 4.14
CA SER A 298 24.29 -34.23 5.20
C SER A 298 24.87 -35.42 5.99
N LEU A 299 24.03 -36.41 6.30
CA LEU A 299 24.46 -37.67 6.92
C LEU A 299 25.31 -38.52 5.98
N ASN A 300 25.10 -38.46 4.67
CA ASN A 300 25.98 -39.14 3.71
C ASN A 300 27.35 -38.46 3.59
N THR A 301 27.45 -37.12 3.69
CA THR A 301 28.74 -36.43 3.84
C THR A 301 29.46 -36.90 5.11
N LEU A 302 28.77 -36.94 6.26
CA LEU A 302 29.34 -37.44 7.51
C LEU A 302 29.78 -38.92 7.40
N ARG A 303 29.00 -39.77 6.72
CA ARG A 303 29.33 -41.17 6.46
C ARG A 303 30.63 -41.31 5.66
N ILE A 304 30.85 -40.50 4.63
CA ILE A 304 32.10 -40.51 3.85
C ILE A 304 33.28 -40.21 4.78
N LEU A 305 33.20 -39.10 5.54
CA LEU A 305 34.25 -38.68 6.46
C LEU A 305 34.61 -39.76 7.50
N ILE A 306 33.61 -40.44 8.05
CA ILE A 306 33.81 -41.54 9.02
C ILE A 306 34.39 -42.79 8.32
N THR A 307 33.92 -43.14 7.13
CA THR A 307 34.36 -44.36 6.41
C THR A 307 35.84 -44.26 6.04
N GLU A 308 36.28 -43.11 5.55
CA GLU A 308 37.70 -42.91 5.23
C GLU A 308 38.58 -42.81 6.48
N TYR A 309 38.14 -42.12 7.54
CA TYR A 309 38.85 -42.11 8.81
C TYR A 309 39.06 -43.52 9.39
N LEU A 310 38.06 -44.42 9.26
CA LEU A 310 38.19 -45.82 9.65
C LEU A 310 39.07 -46.65 8.70
N THR A 311 39.45 -46.11 7.54
CA THR A 311 40.28 -46.78 6.52
C THR A 311 41.76 -46.36 6.64
N ASP A 312 42.06 -45.09 6.91
CA ASP A 312 43.43 -44.55 6.94
C ASP A 312 43.88 -43.96 8.30
N GLY A 313 42.97 -43.78 9.26
CA GLY A 313 43.26 -43.20 10.58
C GLY A 313 43.48 -41.68 10.58
N TYR A 314 43.32 -40.98 9.46
CA TYR A 314 43.59 -39.55 9.33
C TYR A 314 42.47 -38.70 9.96
N TRP A 315 42.54 -38.53 11.28
CA TRP A 315 41.53 -37.79 12.07
C TRP A 315 41.27 -36.33 11.63
N PRO A 316 42.23 -35.54 11.08
CA PRO A 316 41.96 -34.14 10.72
C PRO A 316 40.89 -33.97 9.65
N ARG A 317 40.64 -34.99 8.82
CA ARG A 317 39.47 -35.10 7.92
C ARG A 317 38.16 -34.73 8.61
N LEU A 318 37.98 -35.14 9.86
CA LEU A 318 36.75 -34.95 10.62
C LEU A 318 36.43 -33.46 10.87
N LEU A 319 37.40 -32.54 10.71
CA LEU A 319 37.16 -31.09 10.74
C LEU A 319 36.25 -30.62 9.59
N ILE A 320 36.18 -31.35 8.47
CA ILE A 320 35.24 -31.07 7.36
C ILE A 320 33.78 -31.17 7.85
N ALA A 321 33.50 -31.95 8.91
CA ALA A 321 32.15 -32.03 9.48
C ALA A 321 31.65 -30.67 10.03
N LEU A 322 32.55 -29.72 10.35
CA LEU A 322 32.19 -28.35 10.73
C LEU A 322 31.54 -27.56 9.58
N ALA A 323 31.73 -27.97 8.33
CA ALA A 323 31.06 -27.36 7.18
C ALA A 323 29.61 -27.84 7.00
N ILE A 324 29.23 -29.01 7.56
CA ILE A 324 27.93 -29.63 7.34
C ILE A 324 26.75 -28.72 7.75
N PRO A 325 26.77 -28.00 8.89
CA PRO A 325 25.70 -27.06 9.22
C PRO A 325 25.53 -25.93 8.20
N PHE A 326 26.64 -25.38 7.67
CA PHE A 326 26.61 -24.31 6.67
C PHE A 326 26.13 -24.83 5.31
N GLN A 327 26.60 -26.01 4.90
CA GLN A 327 26.11 -26.74 3.73
C GLN A 327 24.59 -26.92 3.85
N PHE A 328 24.11 -27.52 4.94
CA PHE A 328 22.70 -27.79 5.21
C PHE A 328 21.82 -26.53 5.07
N CYS A 329 22.29 -25.38 5.55
CA CYS A 329 21.56 -24.12 5.41
C CYS A 329 21.36 -23.73 3.94
N VAL A 330 22.42 -23.79 3.13
CA VAL A 330 22.36 -23.44 1.70
C VAL A 330 21.62 -24.51 0.88
N SER A 331 21.80 -25.80 1.17
CA SER A 331 21.15 -26.90 0.43
C SER A 331 19.67 -27.08 0.76
N GLN A 332 19.16 -26.55 1.88
CA GLN A 332 17.73 -26.66 2.20
C GLN A 332 16.84 -26.06 1.11
N PHE A 333 17.21 -24.91 0.54
CA PHE A 333 16.46 -24.29 -0.56
C PHE A 333 16.46 -25.15 -1.83
N PHE A 334 17.62 -25.71 -2.19
CA PHE A 334 17.74 -26.66 -3.30
C PHE A 334 16.84 -27.89 -3.10
N CYS A 335 16.82 -28.48 -1.91
CA CYS A 335 15.96 -29.61 -1.58
C CYS A 335 14.46 -29.25 -1.62
N VAL A 336 14.08 -28.04 -1.17
CA VAL A 336 12.70 -27.53 -1.30
C VAL A 336 12.29 -27.43 -2.76
N ILE A 337 13.15 -26.92 -3.64
CA ILE A 337 12.85 -26.80 -5.07
C ILE A 337 12.79 -28.17 -5.78
N VAL A 338 13.67 -29.12 -5.43
CA VAL A 338 13.61 -30.50 -5.96
C VAL A 338 12.28 -31.18 -5.66
N VAL A 339 11.75 -31.04 -4.44
CA VAL A 339 10.43 -31.61 -4.09
C VAL A 339 9.29 -30.79 -4.71
N ALA A 340 9.43 -29.45 -4.82
CA ALA A 340 8.45 -28.60 -5.50
C ALA A 340 8.25 -29.02 -6.97
N ILE A 341 9.33 -29.28 -7.70
CA ILE A 341 9.29 -29.78 -9.09
C ILE A 341 8.42 -31.03 -9.22
N ILE A 342 8.62 -32.01 -8.34
CA ILE A 342 7.86 -33.29 -8.36
C ILE A 342 6.37 -33.03 -8.06
N LEU A 343 6.08 -32.19 -7.07
CA LEU A 343 4.69 -31.89 -6.67
C LEU A 343 3.96 -30.97 -7.66
N GLN A 344 4.66 -30.10 -8.38
CA GLN A 344 4.09 -29.26 -9.44
C GLN A 344 3.78 -30.07 -10.72
N LEU A 345 4.62 -31.05 -11.04
CA LEU A 345 4.40 -31.99 -12.15
C LEU A 345 3.29 -33.02 -11.85
N LEU A 346 3.30 -33.63 -10.67
CA LEU A 346 2.48 -34.82 -10.35
C LEU A 346 1.42 -34.61 -9.27
N GLY A 347 1.65 -33.69 -8.33
CA GLY A 347 0.75 -33.43 -7.20
C GLY A 347 -0.56 -32.74 -7.61
N PRO A 348 -1.53 -32.59 -6.69
CA PRO A 348 -2.79 -31.92 -6.97
C PRO A 348 -2.59 -30.42 -7.23
N VAL A 349 -3.58 -29.80 -7.90
CA VAL A 349 -3.62 -28.34 -8.17
C VAL A 349 -4.95 -27.67 -7.78
N LYS A 350 -6.02 -28.45 -7.50
CA LYS A 350 -7.37 -27.94 -7.16
C LYS A 350 -7.36 -26.98 -5.97
N GLN A 351 -6.43 -27.14 -5.03
CA GLN A 351 -6.27 -26.27 -3.88
C GLN A 351 -5.95 -24.80 -4.24
N MET A 352 -5.44 -24.52 -5.45
CA MET A 352 -5.25 -23.15 -5.94
C MET A 352 -6.57 -22.45 -6.32
N SER A 353 -7.66 -23.21 -6.55
CA SER A 353 -9.01 -22.71 -6.80
C SER A 353 -9.94 -22.99 -5.61
N MET A 354 -9.40 -22.93 -4.39
CA MET A 354 -10.11 -23.15 -3.11
C MET A 354 -9.58 -22.17 -2.06
N CYS A 355 -10.27 -22.04 -0.93
CA CYS A 355 -9.79 -21.25 0.21
C CYS A 355 -9.27 -22.18 1.34
N ASN A 356 -8.22 -21.73 2.02
CA ASN A 356 -7.65 -22.36 3.22
C ASN A 356 -7.36 -21.25 4.27
N ARG A 357 -6.86 -21.60 5.46
CA ARG A 357 -6.53 -20.64 6.54
C ARG A 357 -5.66 -19.44 6.09
N TYR A 358 -4.68 -19.68 5.23
CA TYR A 358 -3.69 -18.70 4.76
C TYR A 358 -3.87 -18.30 3.28
N TYR A 359 -4.84 -18.87 2.56
CA TYR A 359 -5.02 -18.67 1.12
C TYR A 359 -6.48 -18.41 0.74
N SER A 360 -6.72 -17.43 -0.13
CA SER A 360 -8.04 -17.10 -0.66
C SER A 360 -8.06 -17.20 -2.19
N GLY A 361 -8.34 -18.42 -2.68
CA GLY A 361 -8.47 -18.71 -4.11
C GLY A 361 -9.78 -18.24 -4.74
N VAL A 362 -10.82 -18.00 -3.93
CA VAL A 362 -12.17 -17.59 -4.34
C VAL A 362 -12.58 -16.36 -3.51
N LYS A 363 -13.42 -15.47 -4.08
CA LYS A 363 -14.03 -14.35 -3.35
C LYS A 363 -14.80 -14.87 -2.12
N PRO A 364 -14.86 -14.13 -0.99
CA PRO A 364 -15.75 -14.45 0.12
C PRO A 364 -17.22 -14.22 -0.27
N PRO A 365 -18.19 -14.86 0.44
CA PRO A 365 -19.58 -14.40 0.45
C PRO A 365 -19.64 -12.95 0.95
N ARG A 366 -20.48 -12.10 0.36
CA ARG A 366 -20.62 -10.70 0.80
C ARG A 366 -21.16 -10.65 2.24
N MET A 367 -20.56 -9.82 3.09
CA MET A 367 -21.14 -9.53 4.41
C MET A 367 -22.43 -8.71 4.28
N LYS A 368 -23.40 -8.97 5.15
CA LYS A 368 -24.62 -8.17 5.31
C LYS A 368 -24.53 -7.35 6.61
N GLY A 369 -25.18 -6.18 6.66
CA GLY A 369 -25.15 -5.29 7.83
C GLY A 369 -24.17 -4.12 7.72
N PRO A 370 -23.70 -3.53 8.84
CA PRO A 370 -22.88 -2.32 8.81
C PRO A 370 -21.49 -2.59 8.20
N LEU A 371 -21.14 -1.79 7.20
CA LEU A 371 -19.86 -1.87 6.50
C LEU A 371 -18.77 -1.06 7.22
N PRO A 372 -17.54 -1.60 7.41
CA PRO A 372 -16.47 -0.91 8.12
C PRO A 372 -15.87 0.26 7.33
N ASP A 373 -15.47 1.32 8.04
CA ASP A 373 -14.74 2.44 7.47
C ASP A 373 -13.30 2.03 7.08
N PHE A 374 -12.87 2.43 5.88
CA PHE A 374 -11.49 2.23 5.41
C PHE A 374 -10.66 3.53 5.41
N THR A 375 -9.34 3.38 5.61
CA THR A 375 -8.35 4.41 5.28
C THR A 375 -7.28 3.85 4.34
N ILE A 376 -7.12 4.47 3.18
CA ILE A 376 -6.04 4.17 2.24
C ILE A 376 -4.78 4.89 2.71
N LEU A 377 -3.74 4.14 3.07
CA LEU A 377 -2.42 4.68 3.40
C LEU A 377 -1.52 4.62 2.15
N MET A 378 -1.21 5.79 1.58
CA MET A 378 -0.29 5.93 0.44
C MET A 378 0.96 6.73 0.86
N PRO A 379 2.13 6.09 1.03
CA PRO A 379 3.39 6.80 1.26
C PRO A 379 3.97 7.31 -0.06
N VAL A 380 4.43 8.56 -0.06
CA VAL A 380 4.97 9.28 -1.22
C VAL A 380 6.24 10.02 -0.80
N TYR A 381 7.23 10.15 -1.68
CA TYR A 381 8.49 10.87 -1.40
C TYR A 381 8.97 11.80 -2.51
N LYS A 382 8.93 11.36 -3.78
CA LYS A 382 9.47 12.10 -4.95
C LYS A 382 8.70 11.86 -6.25
N GLU A 383 7.69 11.00 -6.22
CA GLU A 383 6.92 10.57 -7.38
C GLU A 383 6.10 11.72 -7.97
N GLY A 384 6.02 11.78 -9.31
CA GLY A 384 5.37 12.88 -10.03
C GLY A 384 3.84 12.90 -9.85
N LEU A 385 3.27 14.09 -9.87
CA LEU A 385 1.83 14.28 -9.66
C LEU A 385 1.02 13.71 -10.83
N GLU A 386 1.32 14.12 -12.05
CA GLU A 386 0.60 13.73 -13.28
C GLU A 386 0.93 12.30 -13.73
N SER A 387 2.18 11.88 -13.54
CA SER A 387 2.75 10.61 -14.01
C SER A 387 2.39 9.41 -13.13
N VAL A 388 2.36 9.60 -11.81
CA VAL A 388 2.23 8.51 -10.83
C VAL A 388 0.99 8.69 -9.97
N LEU A 389 0.90 9.81 -9.23
CA LEU A 389 -0.12 9.97 -8.17
C LEU A 389 -1.54 10.11 -8.72
N GLN A 390 -1.76 10.97 -9.72
CA GLN A 390 -3.09 11.22 -10.29
C GLN A 390 -3.71 9.97 -10.94
N PRO A 391 -2.98 9.14 -11.72
CA PRO A 391 -3.46 7.83 -12.17
C PRO A 391 -3.82 6.87 -11.04
N THR A 392 -3.01 6.79 -9.98
CA THR A 392 -3.29 5.95 -8.80
C THR A 392 -4.54 6.41 -8.06
N ILE A 393 -4.65 7.72 -7.82
CA ILE A 393 -5.78 8.34 -7.13
C ILE A 393 -7.10 8.17 -7.90
N ARG A 394 -7.07 8.22 -9.24
CA ARG A 394 -8.26 7.91 -10.07
C ARG A 394 -8.73 6.46 -9.91
N SER A 395 -7.80 5.50 -9.91
CA SER A 395 -8.11 4.09 -9.67
C SER A 395 -8.67 3.86 -8.26
N LEU A 396 -8.21 4.63 -7.25
CA LEU A 396 -8.80 4.63 -5.92
C LEU A 396 -10.21 5.26 -5.92
N GLN A 397 -10.42 6.41 -6.57
CA GLN A 397 -11.73 7.09 -6.62
C GLN A 397 -12.83 6.24 -7.27
N GLU A 398 -12.48 5.44 -8.27
CA GLU A 398 -13.39 4.43 -8.85
C GLU A 398 -13.78 3.36 -7.82
N ALA A 399 -12.81 2.86 -7.04
CA ALA A 399 -13.06 1.87 -6.00
C ALA A 399 -13.82 2.42 -4.77
N ILE A 400 -13.55 3.67 -4.41
CA ILE A 400 -14.26 4.38 -3.33
C ILE A 400 -15.72 4.63 -3.75
N LYS A 401 -15.98 5.00 -5.02
CA LYS A 401 -17.35 5.10 -5.56
C LYS A 401 -18.13 3.81 -5.35
N THR A 402 -17.57 2.67 -5.75
CA THR A 402 -18.23 1.36 -5.58
C THR A 402 -18.55 1.08 -4.11
N TYR A 403 -17.61 1.31 -3.20
CA TYR A 403 -17.82 1.01 -1.78
C TYR A 403 -18.76 2.00 -1.06
N GLU A 404 -18.73 3.27 -1.42
CA GLU A 404 -19.69 4.26 -0.90
C GLU A 404 -21.10 3.96 -1.38
N LEU A 405 -21.30 3.54 -2.64
CA LEU A 405 -22.59 3.08 -3.16
C LEU A 405 -23.08 1.81 -2.45
N GLN A 406 -22.20 0.84 -2.20
CA GLN A 406 -22.51 -0.32 -1.35
C GLN A 406 -22.82 0.06 0.12
N GLY A 407 -22.65 1.34 0.51
CA GLY A 407 -23.09 1.91 1.78
C GLY A 407 -21.99 2.14 2.81
N GLY A 408 -20.73 1.80 2.48
CA GLY A 408 -19.54 1.99 3.32
C GLY A 408 -18.94 3.39 3.21
N SER A 409 -17.70 3.56 3.68
CA SER A 409 -16.95 4.82 3.61
C SER A 409 -15.44 4.55 3.46
N VAL A 410 -14.72 5.42 2.73
CA VAL A 410 -13.27 5.32 2.55
C VAL A 410 -12.62 6.70 2.57
N SER A 411 -11.48 6.81 3.24
CA SER A 411 -10.64 8.01 3.29
C SER A 411 -9.29 7.78 2.60
N ILE A 412 -8.72 8.80 1.94
CA ILE A 412 -7.34 8.76 1.41
C ILE A 412 -6.43 9.58 2.32
N LEU A 413 -5.40 8.94 2.89
CA LEU A 413 -4.35 9.58 3.68
C LEU A 413 -2.97 9.39 3.03
N VAL A 414 -2.46 10.46 2.43
CA VAL A 414 -1.14 10.48 1.77
C VAL A 414 -0.06 10.91 2.74
N CYS A 415 0.88 10.01 3.01
CA CYS A 415 2.08 10.35 3.78
C CYS A 415 3.11 10.96 2.81
N ASP A 416 2.92 12.22 2.41
CA ASP A 416 3.74 12.89 1.39
C ASP A 416 5.01 13.53 1.98
N ASP A 417 6.05 12.72 2.04
CA ASP A 417 7.41 13.08 2.45
C ASP A 417 8.10 14.02 1.42
N GLY A 418 7.45 14.29 0.27
CA GLY A 418 7.89 15.17 -0.81
C GLY A 418 7.29 16.57 -0.79
N MET A 419 6.13 16.79 -0.17
CA MET A 419 5.47 18.11 -0.08
C MET A 419 6.35 19.20 0.55
N GLN A 420 7.25 18.86 1.50
CA GLN A 420 8.25 19.78 2.06
C GLN A 420 9.57 19.87 1.25
N LEU A 421 9.63 19.29 0.05
CA LEU A 421 10.80 19.22 -0.83
C LEU A 421 10.54 19.78 -2.25
N LEU A 422 9.28 20.02 -2.61
CA LEU A 422 8.89 20.66 -3.87
C LEU A 422 9.24 22.16 -3.87
N ASN A 423 9.30 22.75 -5.06
CA ASN A 423 9.30 24.22 -5.18
C ASN A 423 7.88 24.77 -4.94
N GLU A 424 7.77 26.09 -4.73
CA GLU A 424 6.51 26.76 -4.38
C GLU A 424 5.38 26.51 -5.38
N ARG A 425 5.68 26.43 -6.68
CA ARG A 425 4.68 26.15 -7.74
C ARG A 425 4.19 24.72 -7.65
N ASP A 426 5.09 23.74 -7.64
CA ASP A 426 4.72 22.33 -7.67
C ASP A 426 4.05 21.91 -6.35
N PHE A 427 4.47 22.51 -5.23
CA PHE A 427 3.77 22.43 -3.94
C PHE A 427 2.34 22.98 -4.05
N ALA A 428 2.15 24.19 -4.59
CA ALA A 428 0.82 24.79 -4.73
C ALA A 428 -0.09 23.94 -5.64
N THR A 429 0.42 23.44 -6.77
CA THR A 429 -0.33 22.55 -7.67
C THR A 429 -0.69 21.22 -7.00
N ARG A 430 0.24 20.60 -6.26
CA ARG A 430 -0.05 19.35 -5.53
C ARG A 430 -1.02 19.56 -4.37
N LYS A 431 -0.85 20.62 -3.59
CA LYS A 431 -1.77 21.00 -2.50
C LYS A 431 -3.18 21.22 -3.05
N ALA A 432 -3.32 22.03 -4.09
CA ALA A 432 -4.61 22.29 -4.73
C ALA A 432 -5.24 21.01 -5.31
N PHE A 433 -4.43 20.08 -5.84
CA PHE A 433 -4.93 18.78 -6.28
C PHE A 433 -5.43 17.91 -5.10
N TYR A 434 -4.70 17.83 -3.98
CA TYR A 434 -5.17 17.10 -2.80
C TYR A 434 -6.46 17.72 -2.22
N GLU A 435 -6.49 19.05 -2.05
CA GLU A 435 -7.68 19.78 -1.59
C GLU A 435 -8.87 19.58 -2.54
N ALA A 436 -8.65 19.65 -3.86
CA ALA A 436 -9.72 19.50 -4.84
C ALA A 436 -10.38 18.10 -4.83
N ASN A 437 -9.64 17.06 -4.41
CA ASN A 437 -10.08 15.66 -4.36
C ASN A 437 -10.39 15.17 -2.93
N ALA A 438 -10.52 16.08 -1.95
CA ALA A 438 -10.76 15.77 -0.53
C ALA A 438 -9.71 14.86 0.13
N ILE A 439 -8.47 14.87 -0.38
CA ILE A 439 -7.39 13.99 0.06
C ILE A 439 -6.68 14.58 1.27
N ALA A 440 -6.59 13.79 2.34
CA ALA A 440 -5.79 14.13 3.50
C ALA A 440 -4.31 13.87 3.25
N TYR A 441 -3.44 14.69 3.83
CA TYR A 441 -2.00 14.44 3.77
C TYR A 441 -1.31 14.76 5.09
N VAL A 442 -0.20 14.06 5.34
CA VAL A 442 0.78 14.38 6.38
C VAL A 442 2.16 14.44 5.73
N ALA A 443 2.84 15.57 5.88
CA ALA A 443 4.13 15.87 5.27
C ALA A 443 5.12 16.32 6.34
N ARG A 444 6.23 15.60 6.51
CA ARG A 444 7.23 15.85 7.56
C ARG A 444 8.52 16.49 7.00
N PRO A 445 9.33 17.20 7.82
CA PRO A 445 10.47 17.96 7.32
C PRO A 445 11.52 17.13 6.58
N GLY A 446 12.18 17.77 5.62
CA GLY A 446 13.28 17.18 4.84
C GLY A 446 14.41 16.64 5.72
N HIS A 447 14.99 15.51 5.31
CA HIS A 447 16.13 14.92 6.02
C HIS A 447 17.39 15.79 5.85
N GLY A 448 17.91 16.35 6.94
CA GLY A 448 19.09 17.22 6.93
C GLY A 448 19.61 17.53 8.35
N LYS A 449 20.40 18.61 8.47
CA LYS A 449 21.07 19.02 9.72
C LYS A 449 20.10 19.15 10.91
N HIS A 450 18.98 19.83 10.70
CA HIS A 450 18.01 20.17 11.75
C HIS A 450 16.98 19.08 12.03
N TYR A 451 16.68 18.22 11.06
CA TYR A 451 15.70 17.14 11.18
C TYR A 451 16.19 15.88 10.48
N LYS A 452 16.38 14.80 11.23
CA LYS A 452 16.80 13.50 10.69
C LYS A 452 15.57 12.60 10.55
N ARG A 453 15.07 12.42 9.32
CA ARG A 453 14.12 11.32 9.03
C ARG A 453 14.80 9.99 9.40
N ALA A 454 14.16 9.24 10.29
CA ALA A 454 14.68 7.99 10.85
C ALA A 454 14.50 6.80 9.91
N GLY A 455 15.22 5.71 10.19
CA GLY A 455 15.32 4.52 9.34
C GLY A 455 16.09 4.72 8.04
N ARG A 456 16.49 3.60 7.43
CA ARG A 456 17.27 3.60 6.18
C ARG A 456 16.44 4.05 4.99
N PHE A 457 15.30 3.39 4.78
CA PHE A 457 14.40 3.65 3.64
C PHE A 457 13.33 4.73 3.92
N LYS A 458 13.12 5.10 5.19
CA LYS A 458 12.24 6.21 5.66
C LYS A 458 10.73 6.02 5.43
N LYS A 459 10.27 5.09 4.58
CA LYS A 459 8.84 4.69 4.43
C LYS A 459 8.20 4.37 5.79
N SER A 460 8.76 3.43 6.55
CA SER A 460 8.30 3.08 7.92
C SER A 460 8.21 4.27 8.88
N SER A 461 9.21 5.18 8.89
CA SER A 461 9.17 6.35 9.79
C SER A 461 8.24 7.46 9.30
N ASN A 462 7.95 7.53 8.00
CA ASN A 462 6.93 8.41 7.43
C ASN A 462 5.52 7.95 7.84
N LEU A 463 5.22 6.65 7.67
CA LEU A 463 3.98 6.02 8.14
C LEU A 463 3.78 6.22 9.65
N ASN A 464 4.80 5.96 10.48
CA ASN A 464 4.71 6.17 11.93
C ASN A 464 4.41 7.64 12.29
N VAL A 465 4.97 8.63 11.60
CA VAL A 465 4.67 10.05 11.91
C VAL A 465 3.23 10.44 11.57
N ALA A 466 2.66 9.91 10.49
CA ALA A 466 1.25 10.13 10.16
C ALA A 466 0.31 9.47 11.18
N LEU A 467 0.59 8.21 11.54
CA LEU A 467 -0.18 7.46 12.53
C LEU A 467 -0.05 8.06 13.96
N GLU A 468 1.14 8.52 14.35
CA GLU A 468 1.39 9.19 15.63
C GLU A 468 0.62 10.52 15.74
N LEU A 469 0.57 11.31 14.66
CA LEU A 469 -0.21 12.54 14.60
C LEU A 469 -1.72 12.26 14.69
N SER A 470 -2.21 11.28 13.92
CA SER A 470 -3.61 10.83 13.94
C SER A 470 -4.04 10.36 15.34
N ILE A 471 -3.19 9.60 16.02
CA ILE A 471 -3.40 9.13 17.39
C ILE A 471 -3.38 10.29 18.42
N ASP A 472 -2.57 11.34 18.21
CA ASP A 472 -2.59 12.55 19.08
C ASP A 472 -3.90 13.35 18.90
N VAL A 473 -4.44 13.42 17.67
CA VAL A 473 -5.73 14.05 17.37
C VAL A 473 -6.89 13.28 18.00
N GLU A 474 -6.99 11.96 17.77
CA GLU A 474 -8.04 11.11 18.38
C GLU A 474 -8.03 11.19 19.92
N LYS A 475 -6.84 11.22 20.53
CA LYS A 475 -6.70 11.40 21.99
C LYS A 475 -7.23 12.75 22.46
N ARG A 476 -7.01 13.84 21.71
CA ARG A 476 -7.55 15.17 22.03
C ARG A 476 -9.05 15.24 21.85
N MET A 477 -9.58 14.70 20.75
CA MET A 477 -11.02 14.63 20.49
C MET A 477 -11.72 13.83 21.60
N LYS A 478 -11.25 12.61 21.90
CA LYS A 478 -11.81 11.76 22.97
C LYS A 478 -11.72 12.38 24.36
N ALA A 479 -10.74 13.25 24.63
CA ALA A 479 -10.62 13.98 25.89
C ALA A 479 -11.47 15.26 25.97
N ARG A 480 -12.09 15.70 24.87
CA ARG A 480 -12.83 16.97 24.76
C ARG A 480 -14.28 16.82 24.33
N ARG A 481 -14.63 15.75 23.61
CA ARG A 481 -15.99 15.46 23.12
C ARG A 481 -16.93 15.31 24.33
N PRO A 482 -17.97 16.14 24.47
CA PRO A 482 -18.82 16.13 25.64
C PRO A 482 -19.82 14.96 25.59
N SER A 483 -20.09 14.37 26.76
CA SER A 483 -21.25 13.47 26.92
C SER A 483 -22.54 14.30 26.91
N ARG A 484 -23.40 14.09 25.90
CA ARG A 484 -24.74 14.71 25.82
C ARG A 484 -25.86 13.72 26.09
N LEU A 485 -27.05 14.26 26.35
CA LEU A 485 -28.31 13.53 26.43
C LEU A 485 -28.87 13.29 25.01
N PRO A 486 -29.72 12.26 24.79
CA PRO A 486 -30.31 11.97 23.48
C PRO A 486 -31.02 13.16 22.84
N ASP A 487 -31.71 13.98 23.65
CA ASP A 487 -32.52 15.13 23.22
C ASP A 487 -31.70 16.30 22.62
N ASN A 488 -30.37 16.23 22.69
CA ASN A 488 -29.45 17.16 22.04
C ASN A 488 -28.22 16.36 21.54
N PRO A 489 -28.30 15.72 20.37
CA PRO A 489 -27.20 14.93 19.84
C PRO A 489 -25.95 15.79 19.57
N TRP A 490 -24.82 15.12 19.38
CA TRP A 490 -23.56 15.77 18.96
C TRP A 490 -23.51 15.78 17.43
N THR A 491 -23.50 16.96 16.82
CA THR A 491 -23.66 17.07 15.36
C THR A 491 -22.36 16.78 14.60
N HIS A 492 -22.47 16.52 13.29
CA HIS A 492 -21.32 16.35 12.42
C HIS A 492 -20.47 17.63 12.33
N GLU A 493 -21.10 18.81 12.31
CA GLU A 493 -20.38 20.10 12.32
C GLU A 493 -19.58 20.30 13.62
N GLU A 494 -20.13 19.92 14.76
CA GLU A 494 -19.44 20.00 16.05
C GLU A 494 -18.27 19.03 16.15
N GLU A 495 -18.41 17.80 15.63
CA GLU A 495 -17.32 16.84 15.49
C GLU A 495 -16.21 17.38 14.58
N GLN A 496 -16.56 17.98 13.44
CA GLN A 496 -15.61 18.53 12.47
C GLN A 496 -14.88 19.77 13.00
N ALA A 497 -15.58 20.68 13.67
CA ALA A 497 -14.99 21.84 14.33
C ALA A 497 -14.05 21.41 15.47
N LEU A 498 -14.43 20.39 16.25
CA LEU A 498 -13.56 19.80 17.27
C LEU A 498 -12.32 19.12 16.66
N TYR A 499 -12.50 18.38 15.55
CA TYR A 499 -11.42 17.75 14.81
C TYR A 499 -10.39 18.79 14.33
N GLU A 500 -10.85 19.85 13.68
CA GLU A 500 -9.96 20.85 13.09
C GLU A 500 -9.13 21.60 14.15
N VAL A 501 -9.74 21.98 15.29
CA VAL A 501 -9.01 22.53 16.44
C VAL A 501 -7.98 21.53 16.98
N CYS A 502 -8.35 20.25 17.11
CA CYS A 502 -7.43 19.21 17.61
C CYS A 502 -6.27 18.96 16.64
N LEU A 503 -6.51 18.99 15.32
CA LEU A 503 -5.49 18.88 14.28
C LEU A 503 -4.52 20.06 14.32
N GLN A 504 -5.02 21.29 14.39
CA GLN A 504 -4.19 22.51 14.45
C GLN A 504 -3.25 22.48 15.67
N GLU A 505 -3.75 22.10 16.85
CA GLU A 505 -2.89 21.97 18.04
C GLU A 505 -1.90 20.79 17.97
N ALA A 506 -2.29 19.66 17.38
CA ALA A 506 -1.42 18.51 17.20
C ALA A 506 -0.26 18.84 16.23
N VAL A 507 -0.58 19.51 15.13
CA VAL A 507 0.40 20.06 14.18
C VAL A 507 1.31 21.09 14.86
N ALA A 508 0.75 22.07 15.58
CA ALA A 508 1.53 23.12 16.27
C ALA A 508 2.53 22.55 17.29
N LYS A 509 2.16 21.47 18.01
CA LYS A 509 3.05 20.73 18.92
C LYS A 509 4.29 20.13 18.22
N THR A 510 4.25 19.91 16.91
CA THR A 510 5.42 19.45 16.12
C THR A 510 6.31 20.58 15.60
N GLN A 511 5.85 21.84 15.67
CA GLN A 511 6.52 22.98 15.08
C GLN A 511 7.54 23.63 16.03
N ARG A 512 8.67 24.05 15.48
CA ARG A 512 9.72 24.82 16.17
C ARG A 512 10.39 25.79 15.20
N VAL A 513 10.77 26.97 15.69
CA VAL A 513 11.47 27.97 14.89
C VAL A 513 12.97 27.69 14.89
N ILE A 514 13.59 27.68 13.71
CA ILE A 514 15.04 27.61 13.53
C ILE A 514 15.56 29.04 13.30
N PRO A 515 16.54 29.53 14.09
CA PRO A 515 17.19 30.81 13.84
C PRO A 515 18.07 30.76 12.58
N ALA A 516 18.25 31.90 11.90
CA ALA A 516 19.15 32.00 10.76
C ALA A 516 20.60 31.69 11.19
N GLU A 517 21.29 30.79 10.48
CA GLU A 517 22.57 30.25 10.96
C GLU A 517 23.80 31.11 10.60
N THR A 518 23.70 31.99 9.59
CA THR A 518 24.81 32.86 9.18
C THR A 518 24.31 34.20 8.60
N GLU A 519 24.93 35.34 8.94
CA GLU A 519 24.62 36.66 8.31
C GLU A 519 24.81 36.68 6.77
N LYS A 520 25.60 35.74 6.23
CA LYS A 520 25.84 35.59 4.79
C LYS A 520 24.73 34.82 4.06
N GLU A 521 23.94 34.07 4.80
CA GLU A 521 22.79 33.34 4.29
C GLU A 521 21.55 34.21 4.51
N LYS A 522 20.95 34.72 3.43
CA LYS A 522 19.79 35.64 3.49
C LYS A 522 18.48 34.93 3.85
N GLU A 523 18.55 33.94 4.73
CA GLU A 523 17.42 33.10 5.09
C GLU A 523 16.72 33.67 6.32
N ALA A 524 15.46 34.07 6.16
CA ALA A 524 14.60 34.42 7.28
C ALA A 524 14.44 33.21 8.23
N PRO A 525 14.21 33.42 9.55
CA PRO A 525 13.96 32.33 10.48
C PRO A 525 12.79 31.46 9.99
N ARG A 526 12.96 30.13 10.03
CA ARG A 526 12.01 29.18 9.43
C ARG A 526 11.32 28.34 10.49
N THR A 527 10.00 28.17 10.36
CA THR A 527 9.25 27.17 11.12
C THR A 527 9.48 25.79 10.53
N LEU A 528 9.98 24.87 11.33
CA LEU A 528 10.21 23.48 10.98
C LEU A 528 9.30 22.59 11.83
N GLY A 529 8.41 21.83 11.19
CA GLY A 529 7.48 20.90 11.83
C GLY A 529 6.73 20.07 10.80
N VAL A 530 5.84 19.20 11.25
CA VAL A 530 4.94 18.47 10.36
C VAL A 530 3.90 19.44 9.79
N TRP A 531 3.50 19.23 8.54
CA TRP A 531 2.33 19.85 7.91
C TRP A 531 1.28 18.76 7.73
N ALA A 532 0.00 19.07 7.99
CA ALA A 532 -1.10 18.16 7.72
C ALA A 532 -2.36 18.94 7.34
N ALA A 533 -3.23 18.32 6.54
CA ALA A 533 -4.55 18.84 6.17
C ALA A 533 -5.49 17.69 5.77
N GLY A 534 -6.79 17.97 5.69
CA GLY A 534 -7.84 16.96 5.47
C GLY A 534 -8.10 16.11 6.71
N ASN A 535 -8.88 15.03 6.54
CA ASN A 535 -9.20 14.07 7.61
C ASN A 535 -8.10 12.99 7.73
N ILE A 536 -7.27 13.06 8.78
CA ILE A 536 -6.16 12.11 9.01
C ILE A 536 -6.56 10.93 9.93
N ARG A 537 -7.83 10.84 10.35
CA ARG A 537 -8.35 9.75 11.19
C ARG A 537 -8.21 8.40 10.47
N ILE A 538 -8.13 7.32 11.23
CA ILE A 538 -7.95 5.96 10.68
C ILE A 538 -9.21 5.13 10.98
N GLY A 539 -9.81 4.55 9.93
CA GLY A 539 -10.96 3.64 10.03
C GLY A 539 -10.64 2.30 10.71
N GLU A 540 -11.59 1.36 10.73
CA GLU A 540 -11.33 0.01 11.28
C GLU A 540 -10.31 -0.74 10.43
N LEU A 541 -10.39 -0.57 9.11
CA LEU A 541 -9.56 -1.27 8.14
C LEU A 541 -8.68 -0.29 7.35
N ILE A 542 -7.49 -0.74 6.99
CA ILE A 542 -6.51 0.03 6.22
C ILE A 542 -6.28 -0.68 4.89
N LEU A 543 -6.21 0.07 3.78
CA LEU A 543 -5.61 -0.40 2.53
C LEU A 543 -4.23 0.27 2.38
N ILE A 544 -3.14 -0.49 2.51
CA ILE A 544 -1.79 0.04 2.23
C ILE A 544 -1.41 -0.22 0.78
N ILE A 545 -0.97 0.83 0.09
CA ILE A 545 -0.52 0.77 -1.31
C ILE A 545 0.85 1.44 -1.46
N ASP A 546 1.48 1.24 -2.62
CA ASP A 546 2.57 2.10 -3.09
C ASP A 546 1.99 3.16 -4.04
N SER A 547 2.76 4.23 -4.30
CA SER A 547 2.32 5.42 -5.04
C SER A 547 1.92 5.17 -6.49
N ASP A 548 2.34 4.05 -7.10
CA ASP A 548 2.11 3.62 -8.48
C ASP A 548 1.15 2.42 -8.62
N THR A 549 0.41 2.07 -7.56
CA THR A 549 -0.57 0.97 -7.56
C THR A 549 -1.79 1.23 -8.48
N ARG A 550 -2.40 0.17 -9.02
CA ARG A 550 -3.83 0.16 -9.43
C ARG A 550 -4.59 -0.85 -8.57
N VAL A 551 -5.88 -0.59 -8.34
CA VAL A 551 -6.76 -1.45 -7.55
C VAL A 551 -8.02 -1.86 -8.36
N PRO A 552 -8.64 -3.01 -8.07
CA PRO A 552 -9.98 -3.33 -8.57
C PRO A 552 -11.01 -2.38 -7.94
N ALA A 553 -12.05 -1.98 -8.69
CA ALA A 553 -13.10 -1.11 -8.16
C ALA A 553 -13.80 -1.71 -6.91
N ASP A 554 -14.23 -2.97 -7.00
CA ASP A 554 -14.98 -3.67 -5.96
C ASP A 554 -14.07 -4.34 -4.88
N CYS A 555 -12.88 -3.79 -4.62
CA CYS A 555 -11.92 -4.43 -3.71
C CYS A 555 -12.27 -4.27 -2.22
N PHE A 556 -12.96 -3.19 -1.83
CA PHE A 556 -13.23 -2.89 -0.43
C PHE A 556 -14.28 -3.81 0.19
N LEU A 557 -15.39 -4.11 -0.51
CA LEU A 557 -16.41 -5.03 0.01
C LEU A 557 -15.92 -6.49 -0.02
N ASP A 558 -15.12 -6.89 -1.01
CA ASP A 558 -14.37 -8.16 -0.98
C ASP A 558 -13.54 -8.26 0.32
N ALA A 559 -12.72 -7.25 0.62
CA ALA A 559 -11.82 -7.27 1.77
C ALA A 559 -12.55 -7.17 3.12
N ALA A 560 -13.58 -6.34 3.21
CA ALA A 560 -14.43 -6.23 4.39
C ALA A 560 -15.09 -7.57 4.71
N SER A 561 -15.66 -8.23 3.68
CA SER A 561 -16.28 -9.56 3.82
C SER A 561 -15.26 -10.62 4.24
N GLU A 562 -14.07 -10.63 3.63
CA GLU A 562 -12.97 -11.55 3.98
C GLU A 562 -12.49 -11.36 5.42
N MET A 563 -12.47 -10.12 5.94
CA MET A 563 -12.12 -9.80 7.34
C MET A 563 -13.28 -9.95 8.33
N HIS A 564 -14.54 -9.92 7.87
CA HIS A 564 -15.73 -10.20 8.66
C HIS A 564 -15.85 -11.71 8.94
N TRP A 565 -15.83 -12.54 7.88
CA TRP A 565 -15.89 -14.01 7.97
C TRP A 565 -14.60 -14.66 8.51
N SER A 566 -13.59 -13.88 8.89
CA SER A 566 -12.33 -14.36 9.46
C SER A 566 -11.73 -13.31 10.40
N PRO A 567 -12.26 -13.16 11.63
CA PRO A 567 -11.75 -12.20 12.61
C PRO A 567 -10.28 -12.46 13.00
N GLU A 568 -9.78 -13.69 12.83
CA GLU A 568 -8.37 -14.04 13.01
C GLU A 568 -7.44 -13.50 11.92
N CYS A 569 -7.99 -13.03 10.79
CA CYS A 569 -7.22 -12.41 9.72
C CYS A 569 -6.83 -10.98 10.11
N SER A 570 -5.52 -10.71 10.11
CA SER A 570 -4.95 -9.38 10.36
C SER A 570 -4.54 -8.66 9.07
N ILE A 571 -4.07 -9.41 8.07
CA ILE A 571 -3.56 -8.91 6.80
C ILE A 571 -4.08 -9.79 5.67
N ILE A 572 -4.73 -9.19 4.68
CA ILE A 572 -5.00 -9.79 3.36
C ILE A 572 -4.03 -9.18 2.36
N GLN A 573 -2.99 -9.92 1.99
CA GLN A 573 -2.09 -9.55 0.90
C GLN A 573 -2.69 -10.02 -0.42
N HIS A 574 -2.99 -9.11 -1.34
CA HIS A 574 -3.45 -9.49 -2.68
C HIS A 574 -2.26 -9.79 -3.59
N VAL A 575 -2.49 -10.67 -4.55
CA VAL A 575 -1.57 -10.89 -5.67
C VAL A 575 -1.63 -9.71 -6.63
N SER A 576 -0.53 -8.97 -6.70
CA SER A 576 -0.28 -7.97 -7.74
C SER A 576 0.02 -8.65 -9.08
N ASP A 577 -0.55 -8.13 -10.16
CA ASP A 577 0.02 -8.25 -11.51
C ASP A 577 0.85 -7.02 -11.87
N VAL A 578 1.57 -7.04 -12.99
CA VAL A 578 2.53 -6.00 -13.36
C VAL A 578 1.97 -4.99 -14.35
N MET A 579 1.91 -3.73 -13.93
CA MET A 579 1.69 -2.57 -14.80
C MET A 579 2.98 -2.26 -15.57
N ILE A 580 2.91 -2.37 -16.89
CA ILE A 580 4.01 -2.05 -17.82
C ILE A 580 3.98 -0.55 -18.15
N VAL A 581 5.11 0.14 -17.96
CA VAL A 581 5.25 1.60 -18.12
C VAL A 581 6.17 1.96 -19.29
N ALA A 582 7.33 1.33 -19.42
CA ALA A 582 8.32 1.63 -20.47
C ALA A 582 8.22 0.72 -21.71
N ASN A 583 7.47 -0.38 -21.60
CA ASN A 583 7.36 -1.52 -22.52
C ASN A 583 8.69 -1.96 -23.16
N ASN A 584 9.74 -2.11 -22.34
CA ASN A 584 11.06 -2.54 -22.80
C ASN A 584 11.35 -4.02 -22.46
N PHE A 585 12.41 -4.61 -23.04
CA PHE A 585 12.67 -6.05 -22.87
C PHE A 585 13.04 -6.44 -21.43
N PHE A 586 13.74 -5.57 -20.69
CA PHE A 586 14.15 -5.82 -19.32
C PHE A 586 12.93 -5.78 -18.39
N GLU A 587 12.13 -4.73 -18.50
CA GLU A 587 10.88 -4.57 -17.75
C GLU A 587 9.92 -5.73 -18.02
N ASN A 588 9.75 -6.16 -19.27
CA ASN A 588 8.95 -7.35 -19.61
C ASN A 588 9.55 -8.66 -19.02
N GLY A 589 10.87 -8.74 -18.89
CA GLY A 589 11.57 -9.87 -18.25
C GLY A 589 11.38 -9.89 -16.73
N ILE A 590 11.49 -8.74 -16.06
CA ILE A 590 11.16 -8.59 -14.65
C ILE A 590 9.66 -8.84 -14.43
N ALA A 591 8.77 -8.39 -15.33
CA ALA A 591 7.35 -8.67 -15.23
C ALA A 591 7.03 -10.18 -15.28
N PHE A 592 7.71 -10.93 -16.15
CA PHE A 592 7.64 -12.40 -16.13
C PHE A 592 8.19 -12.99 -14.83
N PHE A 593 9.31 -12.46 -14.31
CA PHE A 593 9.89 -12.92 -13.05
C PHE A 593 8.97 -12.65 -11.84
N THR A 594 8.36 -11.47 -11.73
CA THR A 594 7.36 -11.14 -10.69
C THR A 594 6.15 -12.06 -10.76
N ARG A 595 5.60 -12.30 -11.97
CA ARG A 595 4.51 -13.27 -12.20
C ARG A 595 4.91 -14.69 -11.78
N LEU A 596 6.17 -15.08 -12.01
CA LEU A 596 6.72 -16.38 -11.60
C LEU A 596 6.82 -16.50 -10.07
N VAL A 597 7.32 -15.47 -9.39
CA VAL A 597 7.37 -15.39 -7.92
C VAL A 597 5.96 -15.43 -7.34
N ASN A 598 5.05 -14.57 -7.79
CA ASN A 598 3.67 -14.49 -7.28
C ASN A 598 2.88 -15.79 -7.50
N THR A 599 3.06 -16.46 -8.64
CA THR A 599 2.46 -17.80 -8.88
C THR A 599 3.07 -18.87 -7.96
N SER A 600 4.38 -18.79 -7.70
CA SER A 600 5.08 -19.74 -6.81
C SER A 600 4.65 -19.59 -5.36
N ILE A 601 4.53 -18.35 -4.86
CA ILE A 601 3.95 -18.06 -3.54
C ILE A 601 2.51 -18.57 -3.47
N SER A 602 1.68 -18.26 -4.47
CA SER A 602 0.29 -18.72 -4.53
C SER A 602 0.18 -20.24 -4.42
N TRP A 603 1.04 -21.00 -5.13
CA TRP A 603 1.07 -22.46 -5.01
C TRP A 603 1.52 -22.94 -3.62
N VAL A 604 2.57 -22.35 -3.03
CA VAL A 604 3.07 -22.75 -1.70
C VAL A 604 2.03 -22.47 -0.59
N VAL A 605 1.37 -21.31 -0.63
CA VAL A 605 0.38 -20.89 0.37
C VAL A 605 -0.97 -21.61 0.16
N ALA A 606 -1.40 -21.87 -1.08
CA ALA A 606 -2.55 -22.74 -1.38
C ALA A 606 -2.37 -24.17 -0.83
N ASN A 607 -1.12 -24.64 -0.75
CA ASN A 607 -0.74 -25.92 -0.16
C ASN A 607 -0.68 -25.92 1.39
N GLY A 608 -0.90 -24.77 2.03
CA GLY A 608 -0.96 -24.61 3.49
C GLY A 608 0.34 -24.17 4.16
N ASP A 609 1.24 -23.51 3.43
CA ASP A 609 2.21 -22.62 4.08
C ASP A 609 1.55 -21.30 4.51
N VAL A 610 2.24 -20.50 5.31
CA VAL A 610 1.72 -19.21 5.81
C VAL A 610 1.86 -18.11 4.75
N GLY A 611 0.86 -17.23 4.64
CA GLY A 611 0.88 -16.08 3.72
C GLY A 611 1.96 -15.06 4.09
N CYS A 612 2.55 -14.42 3.08
CA CYS A 612 3.47 -13.30 3.27
C CYS A 612 2.77 -11.95 3.11
N PHE A 613 3.47 -10.89 3.51
CA PHE A 613 3.10 -9.49 3.33
C PHE A 613 4.30 -8.77 2.71
N VAL A 614 4.08 -7.95 1.69
CA VAL A 614 5.15 -7.27 0.91
C VAL A 614 5.05 -5.73 0.98
N GLY A 615 4.33 -5.19 1.97
CA GLY A 615 4.33 -3.76 2.28
C GLY A 615 3.45 -2.85 1.41
N HIS A 616 2.64 -3.43 0.50
CA HIS A 616 1.67 -2.74 -0.35
C HIS A 616 0.62 -3.74 -0.90
N ASN A 617 -0.43 -3.22 -1.55
CA ASN A 617 -1.54 -3.99 -2.14
C ASN A 617 -2.18 -4.97 -1.14
N ALA A 618 -2.33 -4.50 0.10
CA ALA A 618 -2.80 -5.32 1.20
C ALA A 618 -3.79 -4.57 2.10
N PHE A 619 -4.82 -5.28 2.56
CA PHE A 619 -5.72 -4.80 3.59
C PHE A 619 -5.23 -5.23 4.97
N ILE A 620 -5.30 -4.34 5.97
CA ILE A 620 -4.80 -4.58 7.32
C ILE A 620 -5.82 -4.11 8.35
N ARG A 621 -6.08 -4.92 9.39
CA ARG A 621 -6.96 -4.52 10.51
C ARG A 621 -6.23 -3.53 11.44
N TRP A 622 -6.82 -2.36 11.68
CA TRP A 622 -6.17 -1.30 12.45
C TRP A 622 -5.95 -1.67 13.93
N SER A 623 -6.90 -2.36 14.55
CA SER A 623 -6.77 -2.84 15.94
C SER A 623 -5.59 -3.81 16.13
N ALA A 624 -5.34 -4.70 15.15
CA ALA A 624 -4.18 -5.60 15.18
C ALA A 624 -2.85 -4.84 15.06
N LEU A 625 -2.78 -3.78 14.23
CA LEU A 625 -1.61 -2.90 14.13
C LEU A 625 -1.34 -2.13 15.43
N GLN A 626 -2.39 -1.75 16.16
CA GLN A 626 -2.28 -1.13 17.48
C GLN A 626 -1.78 -2.12 18.54
N GLU A 627 -2.23 -3.38 18.50
CA GLU A 627 -1.78 -4.41 19.45
C GLU A 627 -0.29 -4.75 19.29
N ILE A 628 0.20 -4.91 18.05
CA ILE A 628 1.61 -5.24 17.80
C ILE A 628 2.58 -4.05 17.95
N ALA A 629 2.08 -2.87 18.33
CA ALA A 629 2.89 -1.66 18.48
C ALA A 629 3.95 -1.83 19.58
N GLN A 630 5.17 -1.33 19.33
CA GLN A 630 6.27 -1.46 20.29
C GLN A 630 6.65 -0.11 20.88
N TRP A 631 6.71 -0.03 22.22
CA TRP A 631 7.37 1.06 22.91
C TRP A 631 8.89 1.02 22.67
N LYS A 632 9.48 2.16 22.28
CA LYS A 632 10.94 2.33 22.15
C LYS A 632 11.42 3.27 23.25
N GLU A 633 12.03 2.73 24.29
CA GLU A 633 12.47 3.50 25.47
C GLU A 633 13.46 4.63 25.11
N ASP A 634 14.40 4.36 24.20
CA ASP A 634 15.39 5.34 23.71
C ASP A 634 14.76 6.56 23.01
N GLU A 635 13.56 6.38 22.43
CA GLU A 635 12.82 7.41 21.67
C GLU A 635 11.59 7.95 22.42
N LYS A 636 11.16 7.29 23.49
CA LYS A 636 9.99 7.60 24.33
C LYS A 636 8.68 7.73 23.54
N ARG A 637 8.50 6.87 22.54
CA ARG A 637 7.28 6.76 21.73
C ARG A 637 6.97 5.32 21.34
N TRP A 638 5.77 5.11 20.83
CA TRP A 638 5.35 3.87 20.20
C TRP A 638 5.74 3.87 18.71
N GLN A 639 6.20 2.72 18.21
CA GLN A 639 6.40 2.47 16.78
C GLN A 639 5.50 1.31 16.34
N ILE A 640 4.71 1.51 15.29
CA ILE A 640 3.89 0.46 14.66
C ILE A 640 4.70 -0.22 13.57
N TRP A 641 5.34 0.57 12.71
CA TRP A 641 6.28 0.14 11.69
C TRP A 641 7.71 0.15 12.23
N SER A 642 8.52 -0.84 11.82
CA SER A 642 9.89 -0.96 12.30
C SER A 642 10.80 0.06 11.60
N GLU A 643 11.27 1.07 12.33
CA GLU A 643 12.17 2.08 11.75
C GLU A 643 13.64 1.64 11.77
N SER A 644 13.99 0.59 12.54
CA SER A 644 15.35 0.07 12.62
C SER A 644 15.74 -0.86 11.47
N HIS A 645 14.77 -1.56 10.87
CA HIS A 645 15.01 -2.61 9.88
C HIS A 645 14.82 -2.12 8.44
N VAL A 646 15.44 -2.80 7.47
CA VAL A 646 15.24 -2.58 6.02
C VAL A 646 13.96 -3.22 5.46
N SER A 647 13.38 -4.18 6.21
CA SER A 647 12.15 -4.89 5.83
C SER A 647 11.08 -4.68 6.92
N GLU A 648 10.48 -3.47 6.95
CA GLU A 648 9.46 -3.13 7.95
C GLU A 648 8.17 -3.94 7.80
N ASP A 649 7.89 -4.41 6.58
CA ASP A 649 6.77 -5.25 6.18
C ASP A 649 6.90 -6.65 6.76
N PHE A 650 8.05 -7.29 6.58
CA PHE A 650 8.33 -8.61 7.13
C PHE A 650 8.37 -8.59 8.65
N ASP A 651 8.97 -7.56 9.26
CA ASP A 651 8.92 -7.34 10.72
C ASP A 651 7.47 -7.18 11.24
N CYS A 652 6.63 -6.42 10.53
CA CYS A 652 5.23 -6.22 10.86
C CYS A 652 4.42 -7.52 10.80
N ALA A 653 4.49 -8.26 9.69
CA ALA A 653 3.79 -9.54 9.54
C ALA A 653 4.32 -10.59 10.51
N LEU A 654 5.63 -10.62 10.77
CA LEU A 654 6.23 -11.53 11.75
C LEU A 654 5.69 -11.25 13.17
N ARG A 655 5.44 -9.99 13.53
CA ARG A 655 4.77 -9.62 14.78
C ARG A 655 3.29 -10.03 14.82
N MET A 656 2.53 -9.84 13.73
CA MET A 656 1.14 -10.32 13.65
C MET A 656 1.04 -11.84 13.87
N LEU A 657 1.88 -12.60 13.14
CA LEU A 657 1.97 -14.05 13.21
C LEU A 657 2.43 -14.55 14.60
N VAL A 658 3.24 -13.76 15.30
CA VAL A 658 3.66 -14.02 16.69
C VAL A 658 2.55 -13.74 17.71
N ALA A 659 1.75 -12.68 17.51
CA ALA A 659 0.58 -12.39 18.34
C ALA A 659 -0.54 -13.44 18.16
N GLY A 660 -0.51 -14.22 17.08
CA GLY A 660 -1.43 -15.33 16.81
C GLY A 660 -2.46 -15.06 15.72
N TYR A 661 -2.40 -13.88 15.10
CA TYR A 661 -3.18 -13.55 13.91
C TYR A 661 -2.69 -14.30 12.67
N ASP A 662 -3.59 -14.46 11.69
CA ASP A 662 -3.27 -14.96 10.36
C ASP A 662 -2.91 -13.81 9.40
N VAL A 663 -1.96 -14.11 8.51
CA VAL A 663 -1.62 -13.35 7.31
C VAL A 663 -2.03 -14.22 6.12
N ARG A 664 -2.82 -13.65 5.20
CA ARG A 664 -3.56 -14.39 4.18
C ARG A 664 -3.24 -13.87 2.78
N TRP A 665 -3.02 -14.77 1.83
CA TRP A 665 -2.64 -14.48 0.45
C TRP A 665 -3.83 -14.69 -0.49
N ALA A 666 -4.28 -13.63 -1.16
CA ALA A 666 -5.52 -13.61 -1.94
C ALA A 666 -5.27 -13.52 -3.46
N THR A 667 -5.71 -14.51 -4.22
CA THR A 667 -5.65 -14.53 -5.70
C THR A 667 -6.97 -14.14 -6.37
N TYR A 668 -8.09 -14.12 -5.63
CA TYR A 668 -9.43 -13.93 -6.19
C TYR A 668 -9.65 -12.60 -6.95
N SER A 669 -8.77 -11.62 -6.77
CA SER A 669 -8.77 -10.36 -7.54
C SER A 669 -8.21 -10.50 -8.96
N ASN A 670 -7.72 -11.68 -9.36
CA ASN A 670 -7.34 -12.03 -10.74
C ASN A 670 -6.39 -11.04 -11.44
N GLY A 671 -5.46 -10.42 -10.72
CA GLY A 671 -4.51 -9.42 -11.26
C GLY A 671 -5.09 -8.01 -11.44
N GLY A 672 -6.26 -7.71 -10.86
CA GLY A 672 -6.83 -6.36 -10.81
C GLY A 672 -6.09 -5.41 -9.84
N PHE A 673 -5.36 -5.95 -8.86
CA PHE A 673 -4.30 -5.21 -8.17
C PHE A 673 -3.05 -5.20 -9.07
N GLN A 674 -2.47 -4.03 -9.32
CA GLN A 674 -1.29 -3.91 -10.20
C GLN A 674 -0.20 -3.03 -9.59
N GLU A 675 1.06 -3.31 -9.96
CA GLU A 675 2.26 -2.63 -9.45
C GLU A 675 3.27 -2.28 -10.56
N GLY A 676 4.12 -1.26 -10.34
CA GLY A 676 5.26 -0.94 -11.20
C GLY A 676 6.52 -1.72 -10.84
N VAL A 677 7.09 -2.43 -11.82
CA VAL A 677 8.37 -3.14 -11.67
C VAL A 677 9.58 -2.24 -11.95
N SER A 678 10.77 -2.70 -11.56
CA SER A 678 12.04 -2.03 -11.85
C SER A 678 12.27 -1.81 -13.34
N LEU A 679 12.60 -0.57 -13.71
CA LEU A 679 12.86 -0.18 -15.10
C LEU A 679 14.31 -0.40 -15.54
N SER A 680 15.24 -0.63 -14.60
CA SER A 680 16.66 -0.89 -14.87
C SER A 680 17.24 -2.04 -14.04
N ALA A 681 18.30 -2.67 -14.56
CA ALA A 681 19.05 -3.72 -13.86
C ALA A 681 19.73 -3.22 -12.58
N ASP A 682 20.05 -1.93 -12.51
CA ASP A 682 20.63 -1.30 -11.32
C ASP A 682 19.58 -1.16 -10.20
N ASP A 683 18.34 -0.84 -10.54
CA ASP A 683 17.23 -0.79 -9.57
C ASP A 683 16.95 -2.17 -8.96
N GLU A 684 17.05 -3.25 -9.74
CA GLU A 684 16.97 -4.61 -9.22
C GLU A 684 18.16 -4.98 -8.34
N ILE A 685 19.40 -4.65 -8.70
CA ILE A 685 20.54 -4.84 -7.77
C ILE A 685 20.27 -4.13 -6.44
N ASN A 686 19.75 -2.90 -6.47
CA ASN A 686 19.38 -2.17 -5.26
C ASN A 686 18.27 -2.91 -4.46
N ARG A 687 17.26 -3.51 -5.12
CA ARG A 687 16.23 -4.34 -4.45
C ARG A 687 16.81 -5.60 -3.82
N TRP A 688 17.58 -6.39 -4.57
CA TRP A 688 18.21 -7.61 -4.07
C TRP A 688 19.20 -7.35 -2.92
N GLN A 689 19.92 -6.23 -2.96
CA GLN A 689 20.75 -5.79 -1.83
C GLN A 689 19.92 -5.38 -0.61
N LYS A 690 18.76 -4.73 -0.77
CA LYS A 690 17.84 -4.42 0.34
C LYS A 690 17.33 -5.71 1.00
N TYR A 691 16.80 -6.65 0.20
CA TYR A 691 16.28 -7.92 0.71
C TYR A 691 17.36 -8.73 1.45
N ALA A 692 18.55 -8.86 0.87
CA ALA A 692 19.65 -9.59 1.48
C ALA A 692 20.13 -8.94 2.79
N PHE A 693 20.33 -7.62 2.81
CA PHE A 693 20.69 -6.89 4.02
C PHE A 693 19.61 -7.04 5.11
N GLY A 694 18.34 -6.89 4.74
CA GLY A 694 17.19 -7.08 5.63
C GLY A 694 17.18 -8.48 6.25
N VAL A 695 17.34 -9.54 5.45
CA VAL A 695 17.43 -10.92 5.96
C VAL A 695 18.61 -11.11 6.95
N SER A 696 19.74 -10.43 6.74
CA SER A 696 20.85 -10.45 7.71
C SER A 696 20.50 -9.72 9.01
N GLU A 697 19.87 -8.56 8.91
CA GLU A 697 19.49 -7.69 10.04
C GLU A 697 18.34 -8.28 10.89
N LEU A 698 17.41 -9.00 10.24
CA LEU A 698 16.33 -9.75 10.90
C LEU A 698 16.88 -10.96 11.67
N LEU A 699 17.80 -11.72 11.07
CA LEU A 699 18.32 -12.97 11.65
C LEU A 699 19.41 -12.76 12.69
N LEU A 700 20.38 -11.89 12.40
CA LEU A 700 21.65 -11.81 13.13
C LEU A 700 21.85 -10.46 13.83
N HIS A 701 22.61 -10.49 14.92
CA HIS A 701 23.28 -9.29 15.42
C HIS A 701 24.55 -9.01 14.60
N ARG A 702 25.10 -7.80 14.72
CA ARG A 702 26.41 -7.44 14.18
C ARG A 702 27.53 -8.16 14.94
N PHE A 703 28.65 -8.48 14.30
CA PHE A 703 29.73 -9.28 14.93
C PHE A 703 30.24 -8.70 16.25
N LYS A 704 30.29 -7.37 16.38
CA LYS A 704 30.68 -6.66 17.63
C LYS A 704 29.75 -6.95 18.82
N ASP A 705 28.50 -7.31 18.57
CA ASP A 705 27.45 -7.56 19.57
C ASP A 705 27.33 -9.06 19.92
N TRP A 706 27.95 -9.96 19.14
CA TRP A 706 27.90 -11.40 19.37
C TRP A 706 28.40 -11.85 20.76
N PRO A 707 29.51 -11.31 21.31
CA PRO A 707 30.01 -11.73 22.63
C PRO A 707 29.08 -11.43 23.80
N THR A 708 28.13 -10.50 23.64
CA THR A 708 27.23 -10.05 24.72
C THR A 708 25.77 -10.42 24.48
N LYS A 709 25.31 -10.54 23.23
CA LYS A 709 23.91 -10.84 22.86
C LYS A 709 23.72 -12.19 22.15
N GLY A 710 24.81 -12.87 21.80
CA GLY A 710 24.83 -14.03 20.91
C GLY A 710 24.55 -13.67 19.45
N PRO A 711 24.68 -14.62 18.50
CA PRO A 711 24.60 -14.34 17.07
C PRO A 711 23.19 -13.96 16.59
N PHE A 712 22.12 -14.53 17.17
CA PHE A 712 20.74 -14.31 16.71
C PHE A 712 20.01 -13.16 17.43
N THR A 713 19.19 -12.41 16.69
CA THR A 713 18.33 -11.33 17.23
C THR A 713 17.26 -11.87 18.19
N PRO A 714 16.65 -11.01 19.04
CA PRO A 714 15.48 -11.40 19.83
C PRO A 714 14.30 -11.86 18.96
N MET A 715 14.11 -11.24 17.80
CA MET A 715 13.01 -11.56 16.87
C MET A 715 13.22 -12.91 16.19
N ALA A 716 14.43 -13.23 15.72
CA ALA A 716 14.76 -14.55 15.20
C ALA A 716 14.64 -15.63 16.28
N LYS A 717 15.13 -15.35 17.50
CA LYS A 717 14.96 -16.24 18.66
C LYS A 717 13.47 -16.52 18.93
N HIS A 718 12.64 -15.48 18.93
CA HIS A 718 11.21 -15.61 19.19
C HIS A 718 10.49 -16.37 18.05
N PHE A 719 10.76 -16.03 16.78
CA PHE A 719 10.18 -16.74 15.64
C PHE A 719 10.47 -18.24 15.66
N PHE A 720 11.75 -18.63 15.73
CA PHE A 720 12.11 -20.04 15.61
C PHE A 720 11.73 -20.84 16.88
N TRP A 721 12.06 -20.35 18.08
CA TRP A 721 11.95 -21.14 19.31
C TRP A 721 10.74 -20.82 20.21
N SER A 722 10.17 -19.61 20.16
CA SER A 722 9.09 -19.20 21.09
C SER A 722 7.69 -19.17 20.45
N SER A 723 7.58 -18.88 19.16
CA SER A 723 6.28 -18.76 18.49
C SER A 723 5.60 -20.12 18.31
N ASN A 724 4.26 -20.12 18.38
CA ASN A 724 3.42 -21.29 18.07
C ASN A 724 3.18 -21.48 16.55
N LEU A 725 4.07 -20.94 15.71
CA LEU A 725 3.94 -21.02 14.26
C LEU A 725 4.32 -22.42 13.73
N PRO A 726 3.70 -22.87 12.62
CA PRO A 726 3.91 -24.22 12.10
C PRO A 726 5.39 -24.53 11.82
N ILE A 727 5.83 -25.72 12.21
CA ILE A 727 7.24 -26.10 12.08
C ILE A 727 7.71 -26.15 10.61
N HIS A 728 6.82 -26.49 9.66
CA HIS A 728 7.15 -26.44 8.23
C HIS A 728 7.39 -25.01 7.76
N TYR A 729 6.55 -24.05 8.17
CA TYR A 729 6.73 -22.63 7.83
C TYR A 729 8.06 -22.07 8.37
N LYS A 730 8.49 -22.50 9.56
CA LYS A 730 9.82 -22.15 10.09
C LYS A 730 10.93 -22.66 9.17
N PHE A 731 10.83 -23.90 8.66
CA PHE A 731 11.81 -24.45 7.74
C PHE A 731 11.73 -23.90 6.30
N SER A 732 10.55 -23.55 5.78
CA SER A 732 10.43 -22.89 4.46
C SER A 732 10.93 -21.45 4.50
N SER A 733 10.60 -20.70 5.56
CA SER A 733 11.14 -19.36 5.83
C SER A 733 12.67 -19.39 5.97
N TRP A 734 13.22 -20.37 6.69
CA TRP A 734 14.67 -20.56 6.76
C TRP A 734 15.28 -20.86 5.39
N ALA A 735 14.68 -21.75 4.60
CA ALA A 735 15.15 -22.07 3.25
C ALA A 735 15.17 -20.83 2.34
N TYR A 736 14.10 -20.03 2.36
CA TYR A 736 14.01 -18.77 1.62
C TYR A 736 15.09 -17.78 2.06
N MET A 737 15.25 -17.52 3.37
CA MET A 737 16.28 -16.62 3.89
C MET A 737 17.70 -17.10 3.57
N MET A 738 17.96 -18.41 3.61
CA MET A 738 19.26 -18.98 3.25
C MET A 738 19.54 -18.97 1.74
N SER A 739 18.53 -18.76 0.88
CA SER A 739 18.76 -18.62 -0.57
C SER A 739 19.64 -17.41 -0.93
N TYR A 740 19.48 -16.29 -0.22
CA TYR A 740 20.35 -15.10 -0.36
C TYR A 740 21.80 -15.40 0.03
N TYR A 741 22.00 -16.16 1.13
CA TYR A 741 23.32 -16.64 1.51
C TYR A 741 23.91 -17.58 0.45
N GLY A 742 23.11 -18.50 -0.10
CA GLY A 742 23.49 -19.35 -1.24
C GLY A 742 23.95 -18.57 -2.48
N ILE A 743 23.23 -17.50 -2.83
CA ILE A 743 23.60 -16.60 -3.93
C ILE A 743 24.92 -15.89 -3.61
N SER A 744 25.11 -15.36 -2.40
CA SER A 744 26.34 -14.63 -2.04
C SER A 744 27.61 -15.50 -2.03
N VAL A 745 27.51 -16.78 -1.64
CA VAL A 745 28.68 -17.65 -1.57
C VAL A 745 29.11 -18.21 -2.93
N ALA A 746 28.27 -18.10 -3.97
CA ALA A 746 28.55 -18.69 -5.29
C ALA A 746 29.85 -18.17 -5.93
N PHE A 747 30.11 -16.85 -5.91
CA PHE A 747 31.36 -16.28 -6.43
C PHE A 747 32.60 -16.69 -5.59
N PRO A 748 32.67 -16.46 -4.26
CA PRO A 748 33.85 -16.84 -3.48
C PRO A 748 34.08 -18.36 -3.43
N LEU A 749 33.03 -19.20 -3.44
CA LEU A 749 33.19 -20.66 -3.56
C LEU A 749 33.61 -21.11 -4.96
N SER A 750 33.32 -20.34 -6.01
CA SER A 750 33.88 -20.62 -7.35
C SER A 750 35.37 -20.27 -7.42
N VAL A 751 35.81 -19.17 -6.77
CA VAL A 751 37.24 -18.82 -6.65
C VAL A 751 37.98 -19.84 -5.78
N ALA A 752 37.45 -20.17 -4.60
CA ALA A 752 38.02 -21.18 -3.73
C ALA A 752 38.03 -22.57 -4.41
N GLY A 753 36.96 -22.91 -5.13
CA GLY A 753 36.86 -24.17 -5.87
C GLY A 753 37.87 -24.29 -7.00
N TYR A 754 38.14 -23.20 -7.73
CA TYR A 754 39.20 -23.16 -8.73
C TYR A 754 40.58 -23.45 -8.13
N ILE A 755 40.94 -22.76 -7.05
CA ILE A 755 42.25 -22.91 -6.39
C ILE A 755 42.39 -24.28 -5.72
N LEU A 756 41.37 -24.72 -4.97
CA LEU A 756 41.42 -25.99 -4.23
C LEU A 756 41.42 -27.19 -5.17
N TYR A 757 40.49 -27.27 -6.12
CA TYR A 757 40.45 -28.38 -7.08
C TYR A 757 41.69 -28.39 -7.98
N GLY A 758 42.13 -27.22 -8.42
CA GLY A 758 43.24 -27.06 -9.36
C GLY A 758 44.62 -27.41 -8.79
N LEU A 759 44.91 -27.08 -7.53
CA LEU A 759 46.24 -27.25 -6.93
C LEU A 759 46.38 -28.52 -6.06
N TYR A 760 45.29 -29.13 -5.61
CA TYR A 760 45.33 -30.20 -4.61
C TYR A 760 44.75 -31.54 -5.06
N ILE A 761 44.46 -31.75 -6.34
CA ILE A 761 44.08 -33.07 -6.86
C ILE A 761 45.30 -33.93 -7.22
N PRO A 762 45.30 -35.24 -6.92
CA PRO A 762 44.21 -36.05 -6.36
C PRO A 762 44.15 -36.08 -4.82
N SER A 763 44.93 -35.25 -4.12
CA SER A 763 45.04 -35.21 -2.65
C SER A 763 43.85 -34.58 -1.90
N LEU A 764 42.80 -34.13 -2.59
CA LEU A 764 41.57 -33.66 -1.96
C LEU A 764 40.74 -34.84 -1.42
N ASP A 765 40.13 -34.62 -0.26
CA ASP A 765 39.21 -35.54 0.40
C ASP A 765 37.96 -35.82 -0.46
N ASN A 766 37.45 -37.06 -0.52
CA ASN A 766 36.28 -37.37 -1.36
C ASN A 766 34.96 -36.79 -0.83
N ALA A 767 34.93 -36.21 0.38
CA ALA A 767 33.82 -35.36 0.82
C ALA A 767 33.78 -34.02 0.06
N TYR A 768 34.85 -33.61 -0.62
CA TYR A 768 34.85 -32.44 -1.49
C TYR A 768 34.05 -32.72 -2.78
N LEU A 769 32.97 -31.97 -2.99
CA LEU A 769 32.14 -32.07 -4.19
C LEU A 769 32.65 -31.10 -5.29
N PRO A 770 33.14 -31.58 -6.45
CA PRO A 770 33.67 -30.71 -7.50
C PRO A 770 32.66 -29.68 -8.02
N SER A 771 33.10 -28.43 -8.17
CA SER A 771 32.26 -27.28 -8.52
C SER A 771 31.47 -27.47 -9.82
N TRP A 772 32.01 -28.19 -10.82
CA TRP A 772 31.25 -28.56 -12.02
C TRP A 772 30.00 -29.40 -11.71
N LYS A 773 30.08 -30.38 -10.79
CA LYS A 773 28.92 -31.20 -10.43
C LYS A 773 27.83 -30.34 -9.78
N VAL A 774 28.23 -29.40 -8.92
CA VAL A 774 27.32 -28.41 -8.31
C VAL A 774 26.65 -27.57 -9.40
N ASN A 775 27.42 -27.01 -10.35
CA ASN A 775 26.86 -26.21 -11.43
C ASN A 775 25.90 -27.00 -12.32
N VAL A 776 26.21 -28.25 -12.69
CA VAL A 776 25.30 -29.11 -13.45
C VAL A 776 24.00 -29.36 -12.67
N SER A 777 24.07 -29.64 -11.37
CA SER A 777 22.88 -29.77 -10.52
C SER A 777 22.06 -28.47 -10.47
N LEU A 778 22.70 -27.31 -10.38
CA LEU A 778 22.01 -26.01 -10.39
C LEU A 778 21.33 -25.72 -11.74
N PHE A 779 22.02 -25.92 -12.87
CA PHE A 779 21.44 -25.73 -14.21
C PHE A 779 20.28 -26.70 -14.47
N VAL A 780 20.43 -27.98 -14.11
CA VAL A 780 19.37 -28.98 -14.31
C VAL A 780 18.16 -28.68 -13.42
N VAL A 781 18.35 -28.34 -12.14
CA VAL A 781 17.23 -28.09 -11.21
C VAL A 781 16.57 -26.73 -11.46
N PHE A 782 17.32 -25.63 -11.46
CA PHE A 782 16.74 -24.29 -11.59
C PHE A 782 16.49 -23.88 -13.05
N GLY A 783 17.44 -24.15 -13.95
CA GLY A 783 17.36 -23.72 -15.35
C GLY A 783 16.41 -24.55 -16.21
N CYS A 784 16.35 -25.87 -15.98
CA CYS A 784 15.56 -26.79 -16.80
C CYS A 784 14.32 -27.35 -16.09
N ALA A 785 14.49 -28.00 -14.94
CA ALA A 785 13.42 -28.78 -14.31
C ALA A 785 12.38 -27.90 -13.60
N ALA A 786 12.80 -26.87 -12.86
CA ALA A 786 11.90 -25.87 -12.27
C ALA A 786 11.18 -25.08 -13.36
N ALA A 787 11.88 -24.66 -14.41
CA ALA A 787 11.29 -24.01 -15.57
C ALA A 787 10.17 -24.87 -16.21
N PHE A 788 10.46 -26.14 -16.49
CA PHE A 788 9.47 -27.06 -17.06
C PHE A 788 8.29 -27.33 -16.10
N ALA A 789 8.57 -27.60 -14.83
CA ALA A 789 7.53 -27.82 -13.81
C ALA A 789 6.64 -26.60 -13.61
N PHE A 790 7.18 -25.39 -13.69
CA PHE A 790 6.44 -24.14 -13.60
C PHE A 790 5.53 -23.91 -14.81
N ALA A 791 6.01 -24.17 -16.03
CA ALA A 791 5.17 -24.12 -17.24
C ALA A 791 4.02 -25.14 -17.18
N ILE A 792 4.29 -26.36 -16.70
CA ILE A 792 3.28 -27.40 -16.46
C ILE A 792 2.30 -26.98 -15.36
N LEU A 793 2.77 -26.37 -14.27
CA LEU A 793 1.92 -25.86 -13.19
C LEU A 793 0.92 -24.83 -13.70
N ARG A 794 1.37 -23.80 -14.44
CA ARG A 794 0.51 -22.74 -14.97
C ARG A 794 -0.59 -23.29 -15.88
N TYR A 795 -0.26 -24.30 -16.70
CA TYR A 795 -1.23 -25.02 -17.52
C TYR A 795 -2.22 -25.83 -16.66
N ARG A 796 -1.73 -26.63 -15.71
CA ARG A 796 -2.59 -27.47 -14.83
C ARG A 796 -3.49 -26.64 -13.91
N ALA A 797 -3.05 -25.45 -13.52
CA ALA A 797 -3.83 -24.48 -12.74
C ALA A 797 -4.78 -23.62 -13.60
N GLY A 798 -4.88 -23.87 -14.92
CA GLY A 798 -5.83 -23.20 -15.81
C GLY A 798 -5.45 -21.76 -16.22
N GLN A 799 -4.26 -21.27 -15.86
CA GLN A 799 -3.87 -19.88 -16.13
C GLN A 799 -3.64 -19.57 -17.62
N CYS A 800 -3.13 -20.55 -18.38
CA CYS A 800 -2.81 -20.38 -19.80
C CYS A 800 -2.63 -21.73 -20.51
N GLY A 801 -2.74 -21.76 -21.84
CA GLY A 801 -2.49 -22.96 -22.64
C GLY A 801 -1.03 -23.44 -22.56
N LEU A 802 -0.81 -24.76 -22.55
CA LEU A 802 0.52 -25.37 -22.36
C LEU A 802 1.60 -24.83 -23.32
N HIS A 803 1.26 -24.60 -24.59
CA HIS A 803 2.20 -24.07 -25.58
C HIS A 803 2.63 -22.63 -25.25
N ILE A 804 1.74 -21.81 -24.67
CA ILE A 804 2.04 -20.45 -24.21
C ILE A 804 2.96 -20.53 -22.99
N ALA A 805 2.61 -21.33 -21.98
CA ALA A 805 3.40 -21.51 -20.77
C ALA A 805 4.84 -21.96 -21.08
N MET A 806 4.99 -22.95 -21.97
CA MET A 806 6.29 -23.46 -22.43
C MET A 806 7.07 -22.42 -23.23
N TRP A 807 6.41 -21.65 -24.11
CA TRP A 807 7.08 -20.63 -24.91
C TRP A 807 7.54 -19.42 -24.09
N GLU A 808 6.69 -18.91 -23.19
CA GLU A 808 7.06 -17.84 -22.25
C GLU A 808 8.23 -18.25 -21.38
N GLN A 809 8.20 -19.47 -20.83
CA GLN A 809 9.30 -20.00 -20.04
C GLN A 809 10.59 -20.09 -20.86
N LEU A 810 10.55 -20.67 -22.07
CA LEU A 810 11.73 -20.78 -22.94
C LEU A 810 12.29 -19.41 -23.34
N LYS A 811 11.42 -18.44 -23.63
CA LYS A 811 11.78 -17.05 -23.97
C LYS A 811 12.53 -16.35 -22.82
N TRP A 812 12.09 -16.54 -21.57
CA TRP A 812 12.60 -15.79 -20.43
C TRP A 812 13.64 -16.53 -19.57
N THR A 813 13.81 -17.84 -19.71
CA THR A 813 14.89 -18.59 -19.03
C THR A 813 16.30 -18.02 -19.30
N PRO A 814 16.67 -17.58 -20.53
CA PRO A 814 17.97 -16.94 -20.78
C PRO A 814 18.16 -15.63 -20.01
N PHE A 815 17.10 -14.80 -19.93
CA PHE A 815 17.11 -13.55 -19.16
C PHE A 815 17.32 -13.83 -17.67
N ASN A 816 16.54 -14.75 -17.09
CA ASN A 816 16.67 -15.17 -15.69
C ASN A 816 18.06 -15.78 -15.41
N THR A 817 18.64 -16.51 -16.35
CA THR A 817 19.98 -17.11 -16.20
C THR A 817 21.06 -16.03 -16.11
N ILE A 818 21.07 -15.05 -17.01
CA ILE A 818 22.01 -13.92 -16.96
C ILE A 818 21.80 -13.11 -15.67
N PHE A 819 20.54 -12.89 -15.28
CA PHE A 819 20.18 -12.18 -14.06
C PHE A 819 20.79 -12.84 -12.81
N PHE A 820 20.48 -14.12 -12.54
CA PHE A 820 21.00 -14.80 -11.36
C PHE A 820 22.51 -15.02 -11.38
N MET A 821 23.13 -15.17 -12.56
CA MET A 821 24.59 -15.29 -12.67
C MET A 821 25.36 -14.02 -12.30
N GLY A 822 24.73 -12.84 -12.30
CA GLY A 822 25.37 -11.55 -11.95
C GLY A 822 25.08 -11.02 -10.54
N LEU A 823 24.23 -11.70 -9.74
CA LEU A 823 23.81 -11.21 -8.41
C LEU A 823 24.75 -11.56 -7.25
N SER A 824 25.70 -12.49 -7.42
CA SER A 824 26.48 -13.04 -6.29
C SER A 824 27.31 -11.97 -5.57
N ILE A 825 28.08 -11.15 -6.30
CA ILE A 825 28.90 -10.09 -5.70
C ILE A 825 28.06 -9.01 -5.00
N PRO A 826 27.02 -8.41 -5.62
CA PRO A 826 26.17 -7.44 -4.92
C PRO A 826 25.47 -7.99 -3.67
N VAL A 827 24.97 -9.23 -3.73
CA VAL A 827 24.30 -9.88 -2.58
C VAL A 827 25.31 -10.22 -1.47
N ALA A 828 26.57 -10.56 -1.82
CA ALA A 828 27.65 -10.71 -0.86
C ALA A 828 28.04 -9.38 -0.18
N GLU A 829 28.12 -8.27 -0.94
CA GLU A 829 28.34 -6.93 -0.38
C GLU A 829 27.27 -6.60 0.67
N ALA A 830 25.99 -6.86 0.37
CA ALA A 830 24.87 -6.65 1.30
C ALA A 830 24.95 -7.51 2.57
N LEU A 831 25.22 -8.81 2.43
CA LEU A 831 25.29 -9.75 3.54
C LEU A 831 26.54 -9.59 4.42
N LEU A 832 27.60 -8.95 3.91
CA LEU A 832 28.77 -8.56 4.69
C LEU A 832 28.60 -7.17 5.33
N ALA A 833 27.92 -6.25 4.65
CA ALA A 833 27.70 -4.89 5.14
C ALA A 833 27.02 -4.85 6.52
N HIS A 834 25.94 -5.61 6.70
CA HIS A 834 25.21 -5.62 7.97
C HIS A 834 26.07 -6.14 9.16
N PRO A 835 26.67 -7.35 9.12
CA PRO A 835 27.44 -7.88 10.26
C PRO A 835 28.66 -7.05 10.65
N PHE A 836 29.34 -6.39 9.69
CA PHE A 836 30.42 -5.44 9.98
C PHE A 836 29.92 -4.04 10.38
N GLY A 837 28.62 -3.75 10.21
CA GLY A 837 28.02 -2.46 10.55
C GLY A 837 28.34 -1.33 9.56
N TYR A 838 28.69 -1.66 8.32
CA TYR A 838 28.84 -0.69 7.23
C TYR A 838 27.49 -0.06 6.91
N ASP A 839 27.46 1.28 6.81
CA ASP A 839 26.21 2.01 6.61
C ASP A 839 25.83 2.06 5.13
N MET A 840 25.30 0.95 4.62
CA MET A 840 24.87 0.85 3.23
C MET A 840 23.61 1.69 3.00
N GLN A 841 23.63 2.48 1.92
CA GLN A 841 22.61 3.43 1.52
C GLN A 841 22.23 3.16 0.06
N TRP A 842 20.93 3.16 -0.23
CA TRP A 842 20.41 2.86 -1.57
C TRP A 842 19.75 4.09 -2.21
N ALA A 843 19.65 4.07 -3.54
CA ALA A 843 18.77 4.97 -4.26
C ALA A 843 17.28 4.64 -3.96
N ALA A 844 16.44 5.66 -4.11
CA ALA A 844 15.01 5.45 -4.35
C ALA A 844 14.85 4.88 -5.78
N THR A 845 13.97 3.89 -5.93
CA THR A 845 13.70 3.23 -7.21
C THR A 845 13.19 4.24 -8.23
N VAL A 846 13.68 4.20 -9.46
CA VAL A 846 13.19 5.08 -10.53
C VAL A 846 11.82 4.59 -11.02
N LYS A 847 10.76 5.36 -10.70
CA LYS A 847 9.35 5.07 -11.06
C LYS A 847 8.92 5.64 -12.43
N GLU A 848 9.79 6.41 -13.10
CA GLU A 848 9.49 7.08 -14.37
C GLU A 848 10.47 6.66 -15.47
N ALA A 849 9.96 6.41 -16.69
CA ALA A 849 10.76 5.90 -17.81
C ALA A 849 11.68 6.98 -18.42
N THR A 850 12.93 7.06 -17.95
CA THR A 850 13.95 7.96 -18.54
C THR A 850 14.56 7.35 -19.80
N TYR A 851 14.49 8.06 -20.92
CA TYR A 851 15.12 7.66 -22.19
C TYR A 851 16.62 7.98 -22.19
N SER A 852 17.45 7.03 -21.76
CA SER A 852 18.91 7.12 -21.86
C SER A 852 19.44 6.53 -23.18
N THR A 853 20.67 6.92 -23.54
CA THR A 853 21.41 6.39 -24.70
C THR A 853 22.72 5.73 -24.30
N ILE A 854 23.32 4.93 -25.18
CA ILE A 854 24.57 4.20 -24.96
C ILE A 854 25.69 5.12 -24.44
N PHE A 855 25.80 6.35 -24.96
CA PHE A 855 26.83 7.30 -24.53
C PHE A 855 26.63 7.82 -23.09
N THR A 856 25.40 7.78 -22.57
CA THR A 856 25.10 8.10 -21.16
C THR A 856 25.21 6.89 -20.24
N GLU A 857 24.83 5.70 -20.72
CA GLU A 857 24.85 4.45 -19.95
C GLU A 857 26.27 3.89 -19.75
N LEU A 858 27.09 3.86 -20.80
CA LEU A 858 28.39 3.18 -20.77
C LEU A 858 29.33 3.77 -19.69
N PRO A 859 29.47 5.11 -19.52
CA PRO A 859 30.26 5.69 -18.43
C PRO A 859 29.62 5.50 -17.04
N SER A 860 28.29 5.35 -16.98
CA SER A 860 27.54 5.08 -15.75
C SER A 860 27.86 3.67 -15.24
N ILE A 861 27.78 2.67 -16.13
CA ILE A 861 28.12 1.26 -15.86
C ILE A 861 29.56 1.13 -15.35
N PHE A 862 30.55 1.66 -16.06
CA PHE A 862 31.96 1.57 -15.63
C PHE A 862 32.23 2.27 -14.30
N ARG A 863 31.45 3.29 -13.92
CA ARG A 863 31.56 3.95 -12.61
C ARG A 863 30.91 3.12 -11.49
N LYS A 864 29.71 2.58 -11.72
CA LYS A 864 28.94 1.79 -10.74
C LYS A 864 29.58 0.42 -10.49
N PHE A 865 29.82 -0.35 -11.54
CA PHE A 865 30.32 -1.73 -11.49
C PHE A 865 31.85 -1.83 -11.35
N ARG A 866 32.56 -0.72 -11.04
CA ARG A 866 34.02 -0.68 -10.94
C ARG A 866 34.62 -1.76 -10.03
N THR A 867 33.97 -2.06 -8.90
CA THR A 867 34.42 -3.09 -7.94
C THR A 867 34.21 -4.49 -8.51
N THR A 868 33.03 -4.74 -9.08
CA THR A 868 32.68 -5.99 -9.78
C THR A 868 33.67 -6.29 -10.91
N PHE A 869 33.94 -5.31 -11.77
CA PHE A 869 34.90 -5.44 -12.87
C PHE A 869 36.34 -5.65 -12.37
N ALA A 870 36.76 -4.98 -11.29
CA ALA A 870 38.09 -5.20 -10.69
C ALA A 870 38.26 -6.63 -10.13
N LEU A 871 37.24 -7.16 -9.44
CA LEU A 871 37.23 -8.54 -8.93
C LEU A 871 37.21 -9.57 -10.07
N CYS A 872 36.38 -9.33 -11.09
CA CYS A 872 36.33 -10.18 -12.28
C CYS A 872 37.66 -10.17 -13.05
N PHE A 873 38.27 -9.00 -13.24
CA PHE A 873 39.59 -8.87 -13.87
C PHE A 873 40.68 -9.58 -13.07
N ALA A 874 40.68 -9.45 -11.73
CA ALA A 874 41.60 -10.18 -10.87
C ALA A 874 41.45 -11.71 -11.02
N CYS A 875 40.22 -12.22 -11.16
CA CYS A 875 39.98 -13.64 -11.43
C CYS A 875 40.48 -14.07 -12.82
N ILE A 876 40.31 -13.23 -13.86
CA ILE A 876 40.86 -13.50 -15.20
C ILE A 876 42.40 -13.52 -15.16
N VAL A 877 43.03 -12.55 -14.49
CA VAL A 877 44.49 -12.52 -14.32
C VAL A 877 44.97 -13.74 -13.54
N MET A 878 44.28 -14.16 -12.48
CA MET A 878 44.57 -15.39 -11.74
C MET A 878 44.52 -16.63 -12.66
N VAL A 879 43.47 -16.78 -13.46
CA VAL A 879 43.33 -17.87 -14.43
C VAL A 879 44.46 -17.86 -15.47
N VAL A 880 44.80 -16.69 -16.02
CA VAL A 880 45.89 -16.55 -16.99
C VAL A 880 47.25 -16.88 -16.35
N VAL A 881 47.50 -16.44 -15.12
CA VAL A 881 48.74 -16.74 -14.39
C VAL A 881 48.87 -18.25 -14.13
N PHE A 882 47.81 -18.91 -13.65
CA PHE A 882 47.85 -20.36 -13.44
C PHE A 882 47.84 -21.18 -14.74
N ALA A 883 47.34 -20.64 -15.86
CA ALA A 883 47.43 -21.30 -17.16
C ALA A 883 48.83 -21.25 -17.79
N PHE A 884 49.65 -20.24 -17.44
CA PHE A 884 50.98 -20.01 -18.02
C PHE A 884 52.14 -20.03 -17.02
N ILE A 885 51.91 -20.48 -15.78
CA ILE A 885 52.98 -20.62 -14.77
C ILE A 885 54.00 -21.68 -15.25
N PRO A 886 55.32 -21.41 -15.22
CA PRO A 886 56.32 -22.31 -15.80
C PRO A 886 56.55 -23.61 -15.01
N ILE A 887 55.97 -23.73 -13.81
CA ILE A 887 55.99 -24.95 -13.01
C ILE A 887 54.71 -25.73 -13.34
N MET A 888 54.87 -26.80 -14.12
CA MET A 888 53.74 -27.63 -14.60
C MET A 888 52.83 -28.14 -13.47
N GLU A 889 53.41 -28.43 -12.29
CA GLU A 889 52.69 -28.93 -11.10
C GLU A 889 51.67 -27.93 -10.52
N TYR A 890 51.79 -26.64 -10.86
CA TYR A 890 50.87 -25.59 -10.45
C TYR A 890 49.94 -25.12 -11.58
N GLN A 891 49.92 -25.78 -12.74
CA GLN A 891 49.08 -25.38 -13.86
C GLN A 891 47.62 -25.82 -13.70
N ILE A 892 46.71 -24.86 -13.52
CA ILE A 892 45.28 -25.13 -13.37
C ILE A 892 44.57 -25.00 -14.72
N LEU A 893 44.58 -26.09 -15.49
CA LEU A 893 43.95 -26.20 -16.81
C LEU A 893 42.68 -27.08 -16.83
N ASP A 894 42.31 -27.72 -15.71
CA ASP A 894 41.13 -28.60 -15.69
C ASP A 894 39.81 -27.81 -15.74
N TRP A 895 39.06 -28.07 -16.81
CA TRP A 895 37.72 -27.56 -17.09
C TRP A 895 36.72 -27.74 -15.94
N VAL A 896 36.86 -28.80 -15.13
CA VAL A 896 36.02 -29.08 -13.95
C VAL A 896 36.10 -27.96 -12.89
N SER A 897 37.24 -27.29 -12.82
CA SER A 897 37.50 -26.14 -11.93
C SER A 897 37.37 -24.80 -12.65
N LEU A 898 37.82 -24.74 -13.91
CA LEU A 898 37.90 -23.53 -14.71
C LEU A 898 36.52 -23.03 -15.16
N ILE A 899 35.65 -23.91 -15.67
CA ILE A 899 34.34 -23.49 -16.21
C ILE A 899 33.43 -22.89 -15.13
N PRO A 900 33.31 -23.43 -13.90
CA PRO A 900 32.52 -22.80 -12.85
C PRO A 900 32.94 -21.36 -12.52
N LEU A 901 34.24 -21.11 -12.37
CA LEU A 901 34.75 -19.76 -12.13
C LEU A 901 34.51 -18.84 -13.33
N LEU A 902 34.82 -19.28 -14.54
CA LEU A 902 34.64 -18.47 -15.75
C LEU A 902 33.16 -18.14 -16.02
N LEU A 903 32.23 -19.06 -15.77
CA LEU A 903 30.79 -18.77 -15.88
C LEU A 903 30.36 -17.72 -14.86
N CYS A 904 30.80 -17.81 -13.61
CA CYS A 904 30.46 -16.83 -12.58
C CYS A 904 31.04 -15.44 -12.91
N VAL A 905 32.30 -15.38 -13.32
CA VAL A 905 32.97 -14.13 -13.77
C VAL A 905 32.26 -13.53 -15.00
N LEU A 906 31.93 -14.36 -15.99
CA LEU A 906 31.24 -13.93 -17.21
C LEU A 906 29.85 -13.36 -16.91
N GLY A 907 29.10 -13.98 -15.98
CA GLY A 907 27.80 -13.48 -15.52
C GLY A 907 27.87 -12.06 -14.96
N HIS A 908 28.80 -11.81 -14.04
CA HIS A 908 29.00 -10.50 -13.43
C HIS A 908 29.54 -9.44 -14.42
N ILE A 909 30.31 -9.85 -15.43
CA ILE A 909 30.74 -8.95 -16.51
C ILE A 909 29.55 -8.60 -17.43
N LEU A 910 28.74 -9.58 -17.84
CA LEU A 910 27.69 -9.40 -18.84
C LEU A 910 26.41 -8.75 -18.31
N TYR A 911 26.07 -8.97 -17.03
CA TYR A 911 24.84 -8.45 -16.39
C TYR A 911 24.55 -6.98 -16.73
N PRO A 912 25.44 -5.99 -16.49
CA PRO A 912 25.16 -4.58 -16.75
C PRO A 912 25.06 -4.19 -18.23
N PHE A 913 25.44 -5.06 -19.17
CA PHE A 913 25.33 -4.80 -20.61
C PHE A 913 24.12 -5.51 -21.22
N LEU A 914 23.97 -6.82 -20.98
CA LEU A 914 22.91 -7.65 -21.57
C LEU A 914 21.53 -7.42 -20.94
N LEU A 915 21.46 -6.79 -19.77
CA LEU A 915 20.21 -6.42 -19.11
C LEU A 915 19.89 -4.92 -19.20
N ASN A 916 20.70 -4.12 -19.91
CA ASN A 916 20.49 -2.69 -20.05
C ASN A 916 19.58 -2.38 -21.27
N PRO A 917 18.41 -1.72 -21.09
CA PRO A 917 17.48 -1.39 -22.16
C PRO A 917 18.10 -0.61 -23.33
N ALA A 918 18.90 0.42 -23.05
CA ALA A 918 19.44 1.31 -24.09
C ALA A 918 20.53 0.62 -24.91
N ILE A 919 21.35 -0.22 -24.28
CA ILE A 919 22.44 -0.94 -24.95
C ILE A 919 21.89 -2.05 -25.85
N MET A 920 20.97 -2.89 -25.35
CA MET A 920 20.40 -3.99 -26.15
C MET A 920 19.41 -3.51 -27.24
N SER A 921 18.81 -2.32 -27.09
CA SER A 921 18.02 -1.69 -28.16
C SER A 921 18.82 -0.76 -29.09
N LEU A 922 20.16 -0.73 -28.95
CA LEU A 922 21.08 0.04 -29.79
C LEU A 922 20.72 1.52 -29.94
N ARG A 923 20.32 2.17 -28.83
CA ARG A 923 19.96 3.59 -28.78
C ARG A 923 21.20 4.47 -28.62
N PHE A 924 21.55 5.22 -29.66
CA PHE A 924 22.69 6.14 -29.71
C PHE A 924 22.28 7.56 -29.29
#